data_AF-F0Z6A6-F1
#
_entry.id   AF-F0Z6A6-F1
#
_cell.length_a   1.000
_cell.length_b   1.000
_cell.length_c   1.000
_cell.angle_alpha   90.00
_cell.angle_beta   90.00
_cell.angle_gamma   90.00
#
_symmetry.space_group_name_H-M   'P 1'
#
loop_
_entity.id
_entity.type
_entity.pdbx_description
1 polymer ?
#
loop_
_entity_poly.entity_id
_entity_poly.type
_entity_poly.pdbx_seq_one_letter_code
_entity_poly.pdbx_strand_id
1 'polypeptide(L)'
;MNNKRLKRNNDDVIKQETAPKEPSEEESDKNILDEYEEFLRSGVDDWTSLNLKRFANKIGLEIKSGSKLSIHDKISQFILHKKSLLKENQPTNQFKDEQPPLKITEGIEKVEVLFWKIFRNKFLYNVIFSNFKFSQVFNYQRLYSVNYIFSNYNNAQEIVRDKVKSGSYLLFHKKKSQYHENGFQFMFKNIGHNDNPDQIKENELFYSKIFKNYTKYEEESNIIQFCISCGNVQALKLLNSSMESIRRVIENKFLPFNIKTFKDLKMAQYLQSVGLDIRYEIAKFQFYEIYKSPFKLKDIIEIIQFSIKMRPELSSKFENIEKSTNFTSDQLNSTLIELLEIHSDILVKDEAVTDEINSLKYQILQIVDFYYSNIPSIKPKPQIYYLLFKDKMEIGEKLLKNIKYRLYTEYGDFINFLKYKIDPEFFLNFIKNVLCINNNVFDYIFQNIAKNSNIQLLELVLNELSEIVLIKKKNLILQCLVSTEILDYLYTNYQKIFFSNQDQEFLFFKSIPVLEHFGKIMKRDSRKITLLNYQAPLFDFYYQENSNGDILLNLNKIVCNPDICTIDPNASLESFSYRIVEELKRNDYSQDLLVSVLNSFKFSTFNLELIPIEHPMKIQRFAYWLIRNIKKINSMPYLFYISNKITNSNTSITKPIVQDTIQLRFNKEIHLKLLYIVGDYDKIFEMENLKIEDYQDLIDGFENNFLIHQTNYFNSLITPAFVDQIFSKIYDNKIFKESSFNLNHFLLDQIIRVGNLPILKHLALNYSFLFKKVSSSNPNGMDAMFLKELLIDSIKMNYLEIPQLLSNYINLTKKEIESIGNPNDYIWLKYNQEK
;
A
#
# COMPACT_ATOMS: atom_id res chain seq x y z
N MET A 1 -22.18 88.41 -53.67
CA MET A 1 -20.89 88.13 -52.99
C MET A 1 -21.14 86.93 -52.06
N ASN A 2 -21.14 85.67 -52.50
CA ASN A 2 -20.14 84.79 -53.15
C ASN A 2 -18.96 84.37 -52.26
N ASN A 3 -18.96 83.11 -51.80
CA ASN A 3 -18.10 82.01 -52.30
C ASN A 3 -18.29 80.76 -51.41
N LYS A 4 -18.84 79.63 -51.86
CA LYS A 4 -18.36 78.59 -52.80
C LYS A 4 -17.13 77.78 -52.31
N ARG A 5 -17.45 76.51 -52.01
CA ARG A 5 -16.67 75.26 -51.96
C ARG A 5 -15.36 75.24 -52.76
N LEU A 6 -14.34 74.59 -52.19
CA LEU A 6 -13.33 73.82 -52.92
C LEU A 6 -12.92 72.58 -52.11
N LYS A 7 -13.12 71.40 -52.72
CA LYS A 7 -12.47 70.13 -52.37
C LYS A 7 -11.03 70.16 -52.87
N ARG A 8 -10.08 69.62 -52.10
CA ARG A 8 -8.83 69.04 -52.62
C ARG A 8 -8.52 67.75 -51.88
N ASN A 9 -8.32 66.70 -52.68
CA ASN A 9 -7.71 65.43 -52.32
C ASN A 9 -6.24 65.67 -51.96
N ASN A 10 -5.73 64.97 -50.96
CA ASN A 10 -4.34 64.54 -50.90
C ASN A 10 -4.36 63.07 -50.48
N ASP A 11 -3.83 62.22 -51.36
CA ASP A 11 -3.47 60.85 -51.11
C ASP A 11 -2.23 60.84 -50.22
N ASP A 12 -2.38 60.47 -48.94
CA ASP A 12 -1.27 60.03 -48.10
C ASP A 12 -1.46 58.54 -47.80
N VAL A 13 -0.59 57.74 -48.42
CA VAL A 13 -0.42 56.32 -48.17
C VAL A 13 0.12 56.16 -46.75
N ILE A 14 -0.77 55.91 -45.79
CA ILE A 14 -0.40 55.44 -44.46
C ILE A 14 0.01 53.97 -44.59
N LYS A 15 1.33 53.71 -44.57
CA LYS A 15 1.85 52.38 -44.24
C LYS A 15 1.42 52.07 -42.81
N GLN A 16 0.45 51.17 -42.64
CA GLN A 16 0.19 50.53 -41.37
C GLN A 16 1.44 49.70 -41.00
N GLU A 17 2.24 50.21 -40.06
CA GLU A 17 3.14 49.35 -39.29
C GLU A 17 2.26 48.38 -38.50
N THR A 18 2.22 47.13 -38.96
CA THR A 18 1.68 46.02 -38.17
C THR A 18 2.47 45.95 -36.86
N ALA A 19 1.77 46.15 -35.74
CA ALA A 19 2.31 45.88 -34.41
C ALA A 19 2.92 44.47 -34.39
N PRO A 20 4.12 44.28 -33.81
CA PRO A 20 4.74 42.97 -33.73
C PRO A 20 3.79 42.03 -33.00
N LYS A 21 3.46 40.90 -33.64
CA LYS A 21 2.74 39.80 -33.00
C LYS A 21 3.51 39.42 -31.74
N GLU A 22 2.84 39.45 -30.60
CA GLU A 22 3.38 38.87 -29.37
C GLU A 22 3.74 37.40 -29.66
N PRO A 23 4.97 36.97 -29.30
CA PRO A 23 5.38 35.59 -29.50
C PRO A 23 4.41 34.66 -28.76
N SER A 24 4.11 33.52 -29.38
CA SER A 24 3.33 32.46 -28.72
C SER A 24 4.01 32.03 -27.41
N GLU A 25 3.24 31.59 -26.41
CA GLU A 25 3.80 31.12 -25.11
C GLU A 25 4.92 30.07 -25.32
N GLU A 26 4.79 29.19 -26.32
CA GLU A 26 5.81 28.21 -26.69
C GLU A 26 7.12 28.82 -27.23
N GLU A 27 7.07 29.94 -27.96
CA GLU A 27 8.26 30.67 -28.41
C GLU A 27 8.92 31.44 -27.25
N SER A 28 8.14 31.90 -26.28
CA SER A 28 8.64 32.57 -25.08
C SER A 28 9.43 31.62 -24.17
N ASP A 29 8.94 30.39 -23.98
CA ASP A 29 9.59 29.37 -23.15
C ASP A 29 10.87 28.81 -23.80
N LYS A 30 10.89 28.70 -25.13
CA LYS A 30 12.06 28.22 -25.87
C LYS A 30 13.23 29.20 -25.77
N ASN A 31 12.97 30.51 -25.88
CA ASN A 31 13.99 31.54 -25.72
C ASN A 31 14.59 31.57 -24.30
N ILE A 32 13.79 31.28 -23.26
CA ILE A 32 14.27 31.25 -21.87
C ILE A 32 15.19 30.05 -21.62
N LEU A 33 14.93 28.89 -22.24
CA LEU A 33 15.77 27.70 -22.11
C LEU A 33 17.16 27.89 -22.74
N ASP A 34 17.23 28.58 -23.87
CA ASP A 34 18.51 28.90 -24.54
C ASP A 34 19.34 29.87 -23.69
N GLU A 35 18.72 30.90 -23.10
CA GLU A 35 19.38 31.80 -22.15
C GLU A 35 19.89 31.05 -20.89
N TYR A 36 19.19 30.01 -20.44
CA TYR A 36 19.63 29.18 -19.32
C TYR A 36 20.83 28.30 -19.66
N GLU A 37 20.89 27.76 -20.87
CA GLU A 37 22.07 27.01 -21.35
C GLU A 37 23.28 27.93 -21.53
N GLU A 38 23.08 29.14 -22.04
CA GLU A 38 24.14 30.14 -22.16
C GLU A 38 24.72 30.50 -20.79
N PHE A 39 23.86 30.78 -19.80
CA PHE A 39 24.29 31.06 -18.43
C PHE A 39 25.10 29.91 -17.81
N LEU A 40 24.67 28.65 -17.96
CA LEU A 40 25.38 27.50 -17.39
C LEU A 40 26.72 27.21 -18.07
N ARG A 41 26.90 27.65 -19.33
CA ARG A 41 28.16 27.50 -20.07
C ARG A 41 29.16 28.60 -19.75
N SER A 42 28.67 29.80 -19.45
CA SER A 42 29.52 30.91 -19.03
C SER A 42 30.09 30.68 -17.63
N GLY A 43 31.36 31.04 -17.44
CA GLY A 43 32.00 31.01 -16.12
C GLY A 43 31.53 32.18 -15.26
N VAL A 44 31.76 32.08 -13.94
CA VAL A 44 31.49 33.18 -12.99
C VAL A 44 32.13 34.48 -13.48
N ASP A 45 33.33 34.40 -14.05
CA ASP A 45 34.11 35.56 -14.49
C ASP A 45 33.46 36.38 -15.60
N ASP A 46 32.67 35.75 -16.46
CA ASP A 46 31.98 36.38 -17.60
C ASP A 46 30.88 37.37 -17.18
N TRP A 47 30.47 37.34 -15.91
CA TRP A 47 29.37 38.14 -15.40
C TRP A 47 29.81 39.23 -14.43
N THR A 48 29.22 40.42 -14.51
CA THR A 48 29.34 41.39 -13.40
C THR A 48 28.33 41.07 -12.31
N SER A 49 28.60 41.42 -11.05
CA SER A 49 27.63 41.25 -9.96
C SER A 49 26.28 41.93 -10.25
N LEU A 50 26.30 43.04 -11.01
CA LEU A 50 25.09 43.73 -11.44
C LEU A 50 24.31 42.91 -12.49
N ASN A 51 24.99 42.33 -13.47
CA ASN A 51 24.36 41.49 -14.50
C ASN A 51 23.79 40.21 -13.90
N LEU A 52 24.50 39.57 -12.96
CA LEU A 52 23.98 38.42 -12.22
C LEU A 52 22.70 38.78 -11.47
N LYS A 53 22.66 39.91 -10.75
CA LYS A 53 21.45 40.35 -10.04
C LYS A 53 20.29 40.67 -10.99
N ARG A 54 20.57 41.29 -12.13
CA ARG A 54 19.56 41.56 -13.17
C ARG A 54 18.99 40.26 -13.75
N PHE A 55 19.86 39.31 -14.08
CA PHE A 55 19.48 38.01 -14.60
C PHE A 55 18.70 37.20 -13.55
N ALA A 56 19.16 37.19 -12.30
CA ALA A 56 18.42 36.60 -11.18
C ALA A 56 17.00 37.17 -11.07
N ASN A 57 16.85 38.50 -11.07
CA ASN A 57 15.54 39.14 -11.03
C ASN A 57 14.67 38.79 -12.25
N LYS A 58 15.26 38.73 -13.46
CA LYS A 58 14.58 38.33 -14.70
C LYS A 58 13.98 36.93 -14.59
N ILE A 59 14.68 36.00 -13.93
CA ILE A 59 14.21 34.61 -13.73
C ILE A 59 13.37 34.43 -12.45
N GLY A 60 13.02 35.52 -11.76
CA GLY A 60 12.18 35.50 -10.56
C GLY A 60 12.91 35.35 -9.22
N LEU A 61 14.25 35.33 -9.23
CA LEU A 61 15.11 35.14 -8.06
C LEU A 61 15.63 36.50 -7.53
N GLU A 62 15.11 36.96 -6.39
CA GLU A 62 15.53 38.24 -5.80
C GLU A 62 16.79 38.13 -4.95
N ILE A 63 17.94 38.57 -5.49
CA ILE A 63 19.22 38.54 -4.78
C ILE A 63 19.65 39.95 -4.37
N LYS A 64 19.43 40.30 -3.10
CA LYS A 64 19.77 41.63 -2.56
C LYS A 64 21.27 41.83 -2.36
N SER A 65 21.96 40.83 -1.80
CA SER A 65 23.39 40.86 -1.47
C SER A 65 24.03 39.48 -1.62
N GLY A 66 25.36 39.44 -1.75
CA GLY A 66 26.15 38.22 -1.94
C GLY A 66 27.44 38.49 -2.72
N SER A 67 28.44 37.63 -2.57
CA SER A 67 29.62 37.64 -3.44
C SER A 67 29.24 37.23 -4.86
N LYS A 68 29.99 37.68 -5.87
CA LYS A 68 29.75 37.33 -7.29
C LYS A 68 29.58 35.82 -7.50
N LEU A 69 30.46 35.02 -6.88
CA LEU A 69 30.40 33.56 -6.87
C LEU A 69 29.10 33.03 -6.23
N SER A 70 28.74 33.52 -5.04
CA SER A 70 27.52 33.10 -4.35
C SER A 70 26.25 33.41 -5.15
N ILE A 71 26.19 34.57 -5.81
CA ILE A 71 25.06 34.94 -6.67
C ILE A 71 24.99 33.99 -7.88
N HIS A 72 26.13 33.73 -8.52
CA HIS A 72 26.22 32.81 -9.66
C HIS A 72 25.79 31.39 -9.29
N ASP A 73 26.22 30.87 -8.14
CA ASP A 73 25.88 29.53 -7.68
C ASP A 73 24.38 29.40 -7.39
N LYS A 74 23.75 30.42 -6.78
CA LYS A 74 22.30 30.45 -6.55
C LYS A 74 21.52 30.44 -7.86
N ILE A 75 21.93 31.23 -8.86
CA ILE A 75 21.30 31.24 -10.18
C ILE A 75 21.48 29.88 -10.87
N SER A 76 22.70 29.32 -10.85
CA SER A 76 23.02 28.01 -11.41
C SER A 76 22.14 26.92 -10.80
N GLN A 77 22.04 26.89 -9.46
CA GLN A 77 21.19 25.94 -8.77
C GLN A 77 19.72 26.11 -9.14
N PHE A 78 19.20 27.34 -9.15
CA PHE A 78 17.82 27.62 -9.55
C PHE A 78 17.52 27.13 -10.98
N ILE A 79 18.42 27.39 -11.93
CA ILE A 79 18.29 26.93 -13.32
C ILE A 79 18.31 25.40 -13.40
N LEU A 80 19.24 24.74 -12.70
CA LEU A 80 19.31 23.28 -12.67
C LEU A 80 18.03 22.66 -12.09
N HIS A 81 17.44 23.28 -11.06
CA HIS A 81 16.14 22.88 -10.51
C HIS A 81 14.99 23.09 -11.50
N LYS A 82 14.98 24.23 -12.20
CA LYS A 82 13.97 24.52 -13.23
C LYS A 82 14.08 23.55 -14.41
N LYS A 83 15.30 23.19 -14.84
CA LYS A 83 15.53 22.17 -15.88
C LYS A 83 15.12 20.77 -15.44
N SER A 84 15.42 20.38 -14.20
CA SER A 84 14.97 19.06 -13.70
C SER A 84 13.45 18.98 -13.62
N LEU A 85 12.78 20.07 -13.19
CA LEU A 85 11.33 20.19 -13.20
C LEU A 85 10.71 20.07 -14.59
N LEU A 86 11.26 20.80 -15.57
CA LEU A 86 10.78 20.75 -16.95
C LEU A 86 10.97 19.34 -17.54
N LYS A 87 12.06 18.63 -17.19
CA LYS A 87 12.27 17.23 -17.57
C LYS A 87 11.31 16.25 -16.87
N GLU A 88 10.97 16.50 -15.61
CA GLU A 88 10.03 15.68 -14.82
C GLU A 88 8.56 15.89 -15.26
N ASN A 89 8.21 17.09 -15.75
CA ASN A 89 6.87 17.47 -16.19
C ASN A 89 6.61 17.21 -17.68
N GLN A 90 7.66 17.04 -18.49
CA GLN A 90 7.46 16.61 -19.87
C GLN A 90 6.94 15.16 -19.87
N PRO A 91 5.84 14.85 -20.60
CA PRO A 91 5.38 13.48 -20.85
C PRO A 91 6.31 12.76 -21.85
N THR A 92 7.61 12.97 -21.70
CA THR A 92 8.66 12.23 -22.39
C THR A 92 8.83 10.92 -21.68
N ASN A 93 8.21 9.90 -22.26
CA ASN A 93 8.54 8.50 -22.03
C ASN A 93 10.08 8.39 -21.96
N GLN A 94 10.63 8.11 -20.79
CA GLN A 94 12.08 8.15 -20.53
C GLN A 94 12.87 7.09 -21.33
N PHE A 95 12.17 6.27 -22.09
CA PHE A 95 12.70 5.32 -23.07
C PHE A 95 13.07 5.99 -24.40
N LYS A 96 13.27 7.31 -24.48
CA LYS A 96 13.55 7.98 -25.76
C LYS A 96 15.01 7.81 -26.22
N ASP A 97 15.98 7.91 -25.32
CA ASP A 97 17.34 8.27 -25.75
C ASP A 97 18.33 7.08 -25.80
N GLU A 98 18.02 5.96 -25.15
CA GLU A 98 18.73 4.70 -25.36
C GLU A 98 17.73 3.54 -25.25
N GLN A 99 17.16 3.13 -26.39
CA GLN A 99 16.27 1.97 -26.40
C GLN A 99 17.09 0.70 -26.55
N PRO A 100 17.20 -0.16 -25.51
CA PRO A 100 17.53 -1.54 -25.80
C PRO A 100 16.46 -2.06 -26.78
N PRO A 101 16.84 -2.68 -27.91
CA PRO A 101 15.88 -3.33 -28.78
C PRO A 101 15.02 -4.25 -27.92
N LEU A 102 13.70 -4.31 -28.19
CA LEU A 102 12.85 -5.37 -27.68
C LEU A 102 13.47 -6.68 -28.18
N LYS A 103 14.39 -7.26 -27.40
CA LYS A 103 14.80 -8.65 -27.58
C LYS A 103 13.56 -9.44 -27.19
N ILE A 104 12.73 -9.71 -28.18
CA ILE A 104 11.67 -10.70 -28.06
C ILE A 104 12.42 -12.01 -27.84
N THR A 105 12.64 -12.37 -26.59
CA THR A 105 13.05 -13.72 -26.23
C THR A 105 11.86 -14.64 -26.49
N GLU A 106 12.11 -15.83 -27.02
CA GLU A 106 11.07 -16.85 -27.16
C GLU A 106 10.39 -17.03 -25.79
N GLY A 107 9.06 -16.89 -25.73
CA GLY A 107 8.28 -17.07 -24.50
C GLY A 107 7.51 -15.84 -23.97
N ILE A 108 7.68 -14.63 -24.53
CA ILE A 108 6.86 -13.46 -24.12
C ILE A 108 5.44 -13.59 -24.70
N GLU A 109 4.43 -13.44 -23.84
CA GLU A 109 3.03 -13.47 -24.28
C GLU A 109 2.72 -12.36 -25.29
N LYS A 110 1.92 -12.67 -26.32
CA LYS A 110 1.53 -11.69 -27.36
C LYS A 110 0.89 -10.43 -26.79
N VAL A 111 0.17 -10.56 -25.66
CA VAL A 111 -0.46 -9.45 -24.94
C VAL A 111 0.59 -8.51 -24.36
N GLU A 112 1.67 -9.04 -23.78
CA GLU A 112 2.77 -8.25 -23.24
C GLU A 112 3.52 -7.50 -24.36
N VAL A 113 3.73 -8.14 -25.52
CA VAL A 113 4.30 -7.46 -26.70
C VAL A 113 3.41 -6.31 -27.16
N LEU A 114 2.08 -6.51 -27.18
CA LEU A 114 1.12 -5.46 -27.53
C LEU A 114 1.13 -4.32 -26.51
N PHE A 115 1.15 -4.65 -25.21
CA PHE A 115 1.26 -3.71 -24.10
C PHE A 115 2.49 -2.81 -24.29
N TRP A 116 3.68 -3.39 -24.50
CA TRP A 116 4.89 -2.61 -24.69
C TRP A 116 4.86 -1.77 -25.98
N LYS A 117 4.26 -2.26 -27.08
CA LYS A 117 4.09 -1.47 -28.31
C LYS A 117 3.18 -0.26 -28.10
N ILE A 118 2.07 -0.44 -27.38
CA ILE A 118 1.14 0.64 -27.02
C ILE A 118 1.84 1.64 -26.10
N PHE A 119 2.50 1.14 -25.05
CA PHE A 119 3.18 1.97 -24.06
C PHE A 119 4.34 2.79 -24.65
N ARG A 120 5.02 2.26 -25.67
CA ARG A 120 6.11 2.94 -26.38
C ARG A 120 5.62 3.97 -27.40
N ASN A 121 4.38 3.86 -27.88
CA ASN A 121 3.80 4.81 -28.82
C ASN A 121 3.19 6.00 -28.06
N LYS A 122 3.87 7.16 -28.07
CA LYS A 122 3.43 8.37 -27.33
C LYS A 122 2.00 8.81 -27.67
N PHE A 123 1.60 8.69 -28.94
CA PHE A 123 0.24 9.05 -29.36
C PHE A 123 -0.78 8.09 -28.75
N LEU A 124 -0.61 6.77 -28.93
CA LEU A 124 -1.52 5.78 -28.37
C LEU A 124 -1.52 5.80 -26.85
N TYR A 125 -0.36 5.94 -26.22
CA TYR A 125 -0.24 6.12 -24.78
C TYR A 125 -1.06 7.34 -24.32
N ASN A 126 -0.82 8.52 -24.89
CA ASN A 126 -1.58 9.71 -24.52
C ASN A 126 -3.07 9.57 -24.82
N VAL A 127 -3.48 8.95 -25.92
CA VAL A 127 -4.90 8.73 -26.26
C VAL A 127 -5.58 7.73 -25.32
N ILE A 128 -4.91 6.64 -24.97
CA ILE A 128 -5.46 5.61 -24.08
C ILE A 128 -5.49 6.13 -22.63
N PHE A 129 -4.42 6.75 -22.17
CA PHE A 129 -4.28 7.18 -20.78
C PHE A 129 -4.82 8.60 -20.52
N SER A 130 -5.10 9.41 -21.54
CA SER A 130 -5.89 10.66 -21.36
C SER A 130 -7.31 10.39 -20.89
N ASN A 131 -7.85 9.21 -21.19
CA ASN A 131 -9.14 8.74 -20.68
C ASN A 131 -9.06 8.13 -19.27
N PHE A 132 -7.88 8.15 -18.63
CA PHE A 132 -7.74 7.70 -17.26
C PHE A 132 -8.45 8.71 -16.34
N LYS A 133 -9.66 8.33 -15.91
CA LYS A 133 -10.63 9.16 -15.18
C LYS A 133 -10.07 9.88 -13.95
N PHE A 134 -8.97 9.37 -13.40
CA PHE A 134 -8.35 9.89 -12.19
C PHE A 134 -6.92 10.39 -12.40
N SER A 135 -6.51 10.71 -13.62
CA SER A 135 -5.13 11.16 -13.93
C SER A 135 -4.70 12.41 -13.15
N GLN A 136 -5.64 13.30 -12.83
CA GLN A 136 -5.37 14.49 -12.02
C GLN A 136 -5.05 14.15 -10.57
N VAL A 137 -5.72 13.14 -10.01
CA VAL A 137 -5.53 12.70 -8.62
C VAL A 137 -4.38 11.70 -8.53
N PHE A 138 -4.31 10.73 -9.42
CA PHE A 138 -3.35 9.62 -9.45
C PHE A 138 -2.38 9.78 -10.60
N ASN A 139 -1.40 10.64 -10.40
CA ASN A 139 -0.28 10.79 -11.31
C ASN A 139 0.96 10.06 -10.75
N TYR A 140 1.93 9.80 -11.62
CA TYR A 140 3.15 9.08 -11.22
C TYR A 140 4.06 9.93 -10.32
N GLN A 141 3.99 11.26 -10.42
CA GLN A 141 4.81 12.21 -9.66
C GLN A 141 4.53 12.15 -8.15
N ARG A 142 3.30 11.85 -7.74
CA ARG A 142 2.94 11.69 -6.30
C ARG A 142 3.58 10.46 -5.64
N LEU A 143 4.07 9.50 -6.43
CA LEU A 143 4.71 8.28 -5.93
C LEU A 143 6.18 8.54 -5.58
N TYR A 144 6.41 9.29 -4.50
CA TYR A 144 7.76 9.61 -4.04
C TYR A 144 8.09 8.98 -2.67
N SER A 145 7.10 8.67 -1.82
CA SER A 145 7.35 8.03 -0.51
C SER A 145 7.54 6.52 -0.67
N VAL A 146 8.74 6.01 -0.35
CA VAL A 146 9.08 4.59 -0.48
C VAL A 146 8.17 3.72 0.38
N ASN A 147 7.91 4.14 1.63
CA ASN A 147 7.02 3.44 2.55
C ASN A 147 5.59 3.40 2.00
N TYR A 148 5.09 4.50 1.42
CA TYR A 148 3.76 4.55 0.82
C TYR A 148 3.64 3.60 -0.38
N ILE A 149 4.65 3.60 -1.26
CA ILE A 149 4.68 2.76 -2.45
C ILE A 149 4.60 1.27 -2.05
N PHE A 150 5.47 0.81 -1.14
CA PHE A 150 5.47 -0.58 -0.68
C PHE A 150 4.22 -0.97 0.12
N SER A 151 3.55 -0.03 0.78
CA SER A 151 2.35 -0.33 1.57
C SER A 151 1.06 -0.42 0.75
N ASN A 152 1.03 0.15 -0.46
CA ASN A 152 -0.21 0.34 -1.22
C ASN A 152 -0.19 -0.23 -2.64
N TYR A 153 0.97 -0.62 -3.17
CA TYR A 153 1.10 -1.06 -4.57
C TYR A 153 1.71 -2.46 -4.62
N ASN A 154 1.02 -3.39 -5.30
CA ASN A 154 1.52 -4.75 -5.48
C ASN A 154 2.77 -4.81 -6.36
N ASN A 155 2.95 -3.84 -7.26
CA ASN A 155 4.13 -3.65 -8.11
C ASN A 155 5.09 -2.59 -7.56
N ALA A 156 5.18 -2.48 -6.23
CA ALA A 156 6.00 -1.48 -5.56
C ALA A 156 7.49 -1.56 -5.94
N GLN A 157 8.03 -2.77 -6.14
CA GLN A 157 9.43 -2.97 -6.49
C GLN A 157 9.76 -2.31 -7.84
N GLU A 158 8.88 -2.48 -8.81
CA GLU A 158 8.99 -1.95 -10.17
C GLU A 158 8.90 -0.42 -10.15
N ILE A 159 7.94 0.15 -9.40
CA ILE A 159 7.81 1.61 -9.23
C ILE A 159 9.09 2.19 -8.64
N VAL A 160 9.60 1.60 -7.55
CA VAL A 160 10.83 2.09 -6.89
C VAL A 160 12.04 1.93 -7.82
N ARG A 161 12.18 0.78 -8.51
CA ARG A 161 13.26 0.57 -9.50
C ARG A 161 13.24 1.61 -10.61
N ASP A 162 12.07 1.91 -11.15
CA ASP A 162 11.91 2.91 -12.20
C ASP A 162 12.28 4.31 -11.69
N LYS A 163 11.78 4.72 -10.52
CA LYS A 163 12.14 6.00 -9.87
C LYS A 163 13.64 6.14 -9.59
N VAL A 164 14.30 5.07 -9.19
CA VAL A 164 15.75 5.06 -9.00
C VAL A 164 16.47 5.15 -10.33
N LYS A 165 16.01 4.40 -11.34
CA LYS A 165 16.59 4.37 -12.68
C LYS A 165 16.54 5.75 -13.33
N SER A 166 15.44 6.47 -13.13
CA SER A 166 15.18 7.82 -13.62
C SER A 166 15.86 8.93 -12.80
N GLY A 167 16.30 8.62 -11.57
CA GLY A 167 16.79 9.62 -10.63
C GLY A 167 15.69 10.55 -10.08
N SER A 168 14.43 10.10 -10.10
CA SER A 168 13.29 10.86 -9.57
C SER A 168 13.33 10.95 -8.05
N TYR A 169 12.82 12.06 -7.48
CA TYR A 169 12.75 12.23 -6.04
C TYR A 169 12.09 11.04 -5.33
N LEU A 170 12.80 10.48 -4.35
CA LEU A 170 12.31 9.44 -3.44
C LEU A 170 12.56 9.86 -2.00
N LEU A 171 11.54 9.72 -1.17
CA LEU A 171 11.56 10.02 0.24
C LEU A 171 11.69 8.71 1.04
N PHE A 172 12.80 8.58 1.76
CA PHE A 172 13.17 7.40 2.57
C PHE A 172 12.86 7.57 4.08
N HIS A 173 12.10 8.62 4.43
CA HIS A 173 11.74 9.15 5.75
C HIS A 173 12.13 8.34 7.01
N LYS A 174 12.75 9.03 7.97
CA LYS A 174 13.09 8.54 9.31
C LYS A 174 12.13 9.16 10.32
N LYS A 175 11.00 8.50 10.66
CA LYS A 175 10.24 8.96 11.84
C LYS A 175 11.01 8.57 13.11
N LYS A 176 11.12 9.51 14.04
CA LYS A 176 11.67 9.29 15.40
C LYS A 176 10.84 8.32 16.24
N SER A 177 9.66 7.90 15.79
CA SER A 177 8.88 6.87 16.47
C SER A 177 9.56 5.51 16.30
N GLN A 178 9.86 4.86 17.42
CA GLN A 178 10.43 3.52 17.55
C GLN A 178 9.72 2.38 16.79
N TYR A 179 8.64 2.66 16.06
CA TYR A 179 7.75 1.68 15.43
C TYR A 179 7.72 1.72 13.90
N HIS A 180 8.52 2.57 13.23
CA HIS A 180 8.47 2.67 11.76
C HIS A 180 9.79 2.28 11.10
N GLU A 181 9.72 1.30 10.18
CA GLU A 181 10.83 0.91 9.31
C GLU A 181 11.19 2.08 8.36
N ASN A 182 12.49 2.35 8.20
CA ASN A 182 13.03 3.36 7.29
C ASN A 182 12.80 2.93 5.83
N GLY A 183 12.67 3.87 4.89
CA GLY A 183 12.47 3.55 3.48
C GLY A 183 13.59 2.69 2.87
N PHE A 184 14.84 2.87 3.31
CA PHE A 184 15.94 2.00 2.91
C PHE A 184 15.74 0.58 3.42
N GLN A 185 15.28 0.42 4.65
CA GLN A 185 15.00 -0.88 5.24
C GLN A 185 13.87 -1.60 4.49
N PHE A 186 12.76 -0.91 4.20
CA PHE A 186 11.68 -1.45 3.36
C PHE A 186 12.19 -1.90 2.00
N MET A 187 13.01 -1.06 1.34
CA MET A 187 13.58 -1.37 0.04
C MET A 187 14.49 -2.59 0.08
N PHE A 188 15.45 -2.67 1.02
CA PHE A 188 16.37 -3.80 1.12
C PHE A 188 15.68 -5.12 1.52
N LYS A 189 14.61 -5.04 2.31
CA LYS A 189 13.78 -6.18 2.68
C LYS A 189 13.03 -6.77 1.49
N ASN A 190 12.52 -5.90 0.60
CA ASN A 190 11.67 -6.32 -0.52
C ASN A 190 12.45 -6.59 -1.82
N ILE A 191 13.50 -5.84 -2.12
CA ILE A 191 14.30 -6.00 -3.35
C ILE A 191 15.51 -6.91 -3.04
N GLY A 192 15.24 -8.17 -2.71
CA GLY A 192 16.25 -9.11 -2.22
C GLY A 192 16.99 -9.90 -3.29
N HIS A 193 17.89 -10.78 -2.80
CA HIS A 193 18.58 -11.80 -3.59
C HIS A 193 17.58 -12.60 -4.44
N ASN A 194 17.88 -12.72 -5.73
CA ASN A 194 17.22 -13.64 -6.65
C ASN A 194 18.26 -14.64 -7.17
N ASP A 195 17.85 -15.90 -7.41
CA ASP A 195 18.72 -16.92 -7.99
C ASP A 195 18.78 -16.81 -9.54
N ASN A 196 17.87 -16.03 -10.13
CA ASN A 196 17.85 -15.73 -11.57
C ASN A 196 18.98 -14.76 -11.94
N PRO A 197 19.94 -15.16 -12.81
CA PRO A 197 21.07 -14.33 -13.23
C PRO A 197 20.71 -12.96 -13.81
N ASP A 198 19.60 -12.85 -14.54
CA ASP A 198 19.18 -11.60 -15.16
C ASP A 198 18.68 -10.61 -14.10
N GLN A 199 17.95 -11.11 -13.10
CA GLN A 199 17.50 -10.28 -11.98
C GLN A 199 18.64 -9.89 -11.04
N ILE A 200 19.68 -10.72 -10.91
CA ILE A 200 20.90 -10.35 -10.18
C ILE A 200 21.53 -9.11 -10.82
N LYS A 201 21.74 -9.11 -12.14
CA LYS A 201 22.32 -7.95 -12.87
C LYS A 201 21.44 -6.71 -12.78
N GLU A 202 20.13 -6.88 -12.87
CA GLU A 202 19.18 -5.77 -12.71
C GLU A 202 19.28 -5.16 -11.31
N ASN A 203 19.32 -6.00 -10.27
CA ASN A 203 19.52 -5.56 -8.89
C ASN A 203 20.88 -4.88 -8.68
N GLU A 204 21.95 -5.33 -9.34
CA GLU A 204 23.26 -4.66 -9.28
C GLU A 204 23.22 -3.24 -9.84
N LEU A 205 22.59 -3.07 -11.01
CA LEU A 205 22.39 -1.76 -11.60
C LEU A 205 21.48 -0.87 -10.73
N PHE A 206 20.44 -1.45 -10.14
CA PHE A 206 19.55 -0.74 -9.22
C PHE A 206 20.31 -0.24 -7.98
N TYR A 207 21.06 -1.11 -7.30
CA TYR A 207 21.78 -0.75 -6.08
C TYR A 207 22.90 0.24 -6.32
N SER A 208 23.66 0.10 -7.41
CA SER A 208 24.67 1.10 -7.78
C SER A 208 24.07 2.49 -7.99
N LYS A 209 22.89 2.59 -8.63
CA LYS A 209 22.14 3.85 -8.76
C LYS A 209 21.60 4.35 -7.42
N ILE A 210 21.08 3.46 -6.57
CA ILE A 210 20.65 3.81 -5.21
C ILE A 210 21.79 4.46 -4.46
N PHE A 211 22.95 3.80 -4.42
CA PHE A 211 24.09 4.26 -3.64
C PHE A 211 24.67 5.55 -4.20
N LYS A 212 24.71 5.69 -5.53
CA LYS A 212 25.15 6.92 -6.18
C LYS A 212 24.22 8.12 -5.89
N ASN A 213 22.91 7.92 -5.99
CA ASN A 213 21.95 9.03 -6.00
C ASN A 213 21.38 9.35 -4.62
N TYR A 214 21.30 8.36 -3.72
CA TYR A 214 20.53 8.47 -2.48
C TYR A 214 21.30 8.18 -1.18
N THR A 215 22.56 7.73 -1.21
CA THR A 215 23.32 7.57 0.05
C THR A 215 23.51 8.88 0.80
N LYS A 216 23.55 10.02 0.12
CA LYS A 216 23.62 11.35 0.76
C LYS A 216 22.46 11.66 1.71
N TYR A 217 21.36 10.91 1.68
CA TYR A 217 20.20 11.10 2.57
C TYR A 217 20.26 10.24 3.85
N GLU A 218 21.31 9.43 4.05
CA GLU A 218 21.45 8.59 5.25
C GLU A 218 22.92 8.32 5.58
N GLU A 219 23.26 8.14 6.85
CA GLU A 219 24.64 7.80 7.20
C GLU A 219 25.01 6.39 6.69
N GLU A 220 26.22 6.24 6.15
CA GLU A 220 26.72 4.95 5.66
C GLU A 220 26.57 3.84 6.73
N SER A 221 26.83 4.17 8.00
CA SER A 221 26.68 3.24 9.13
C SER A 221 25.25 2.72 9.30
N ASN A 222 24.24 3.53 9.00
CA ASN A 222 22.83 3.15 9.03
C ASN A 222 22.47 2.33 7.79
N ILE A 223 23.00 2.68 6.61
CA ILE A 223 22.80 1.89 5.39
C ILE A 223 23.38 0.47 5.55
N ILE A 224 24.62 0.35 6.06
CA ILE A 224 25.25 -0.94 6.40
C ILE A 224 24.34 -1.71 7.35
N GLN A 225 23.87 -1.06 8.43
CA GLN A 225 22.98 -1.69 9.40
C GLN A 225 21.69 -2.19 8.74
N PHE A 226 21.08 -1.42 7.83
CA PHE A 226 19.86 -1.84 7.12
C PHE A 226 20.11 -3.02 6.18
N CYS A 227 21.23 -3.04 5.46
CA CYS A 227 21.62 -4.18 4.62
C CYS A 227 21.78 -5.46 5.46
N ILE A 228 22.48 -5.36 6.60
CA ILE A 228 22.72 -6.48 7.53
C ILE A 228 21.40 -6.95 8.16
N SER A 229 20.58 -6.04 8.68
CA SER A 229 19.32 -6.38 9.36
C SER A 229 18.25 -6.95 8.44
N CYS A 230 18.34 -6.68 7.14
CA CYS A 230 17.46 -7.26 6.12
C CYS A 230 18.04 -8.53 5.46
N GLY A 231 19.24 -8.97 5.84
CA GLY A 231 19.92 -10.10 5.22
C GLY A 231 20.24 -9.88 3.73
N ASN A 232 20.41 -8.63 3.28
CA ASN A 232 20.60 -8.30 1.87
C ASN A 232 22.10 -8.27 1.50
N VAL A 233 22.65 -9.46 1.27
CA VAL A 233 24.08 -9.65 0.94
C VAL A 233 24.49 -8.91 -0.34
N GLN A 234 23.62 -8.88 -1.34
CA GLN A 234 23.91 -8.23 -2.62
C GLN A 234 24.08 -6.72 -2.45
N ALA A 235 23.16 -6.06 -1.74
CA ALA A 235 23.25 -4.64 -1.45
C ALA A 235 24.53 -4.31 -0.64
N LEU A 236 24.87 -5.12 0.36
CA LEU A 236 26.07 -4.92 1.16
C LEU A 236 27.37 -5.03 0.34
N LYS A 237 27.45 -6.02 -0.56
CA LYS A 237 28.59 -6.17 -1.49
C LYS A 237 28.78 -4.95 -2.37
N LEU A 238 27.67 -4.42 -2.91
CA LEU A 238 27.69 -3.30 -3.86
C LEU A 238 27.92 -1.94 -3.19
N LEU A 239 27.55 -1.80 -1.91
CA LEU A 239 27.86 -0.60 -1.14
C LEU A 239 29.39 -0.40 -1.06
N ASN A 240 30.16 -1.49 -1.13
CA ASN A 240 31.63 -1.50 -1.13
C ASN A 240 32.22 -0.74 0.07
N SER A 241 31.53 -0.80 1.21
CA SER A 241 31.99 -0.21 2.47
C SER A 241 33.30 -0.84 2.93
N SER A 242 34.15 -0.04 3.56
CA SER A 242 35.37 -0.56 4.17
C SER A 242 35.03 -1.61 5.24
N MET A 243 35.84 -2.65 5.35
CA MET A 243 35.68 -3.68 6.39
C MET A 243 35.63 -3.08 7.79
N GLU A 244 36.39 -2.01 8.01
CA GLU A 244 36.41 -1.24 9.24
C GLU A 244 35.05 -0.56 9.52
N SER A 245 34.39 0.00 8.50
CA SER A 245 33.03 0.56 8.64
C SER A 245 32.02 -0.53 9.04
N ILE A 246 32.07 -1.70 8.38
CA ILE A 246 31.19 -2.83 8.70
C ILE A 246 31.45 -3.32 10.13
N ARG A 247 32.72 -3.47 10.50
CA ARG A 247 33.14 -3.87 11.85
C ARG A 247 32.63 -2.91 12.91
N ARG A 248 32.83 -1.60 12.72
CA ARG A 248 32.32 -0.57 13.64
C ARG A 248 30.80 -0.63 13.80
N VAL A 249 30.04 -0.90 12.75
CA VAL A 249 28.58 -1.01 12.86
C VAL A 249 28.17 -2.20 13.71
N ILE A 250 28.86 -3.33 13.57
CA ILE A 250 28.60 -4.55 14.35
C ILE A 250 29.03 -4.36 15.81
N GLU A 251 30.22 -3.79 16.05
CA GLU A 251 30.80 -3.61 17.38
C GLU A 251 30.11 -2.48 18.18
N ASN A 252 29.86 -1.30 17.56
CA ASN A 252 29.35 -0.13 18.29
C ASN A 252 27.85 -0.21 18.62
N LYS A 253 27.06 -0.99 17.89
CA LYS A 253 25.59 -1.00 18.07
C LYS A 253 25.06 -2.14 18.94
N PHE A 254 25.92 -2.98 19.56
CA PHE A 254 25.52 -4.06 20.48
C PHE A 254 24.31 -4.88 20.01
N LEU A 255 24.15 -5.08 18.70
CA LEU A 255 23.05 -5.88 18.19
C LEU A 255 23.53 -7.33 18.16
N PRO A 256 23.05 -8.23 19.05
CA PRO A 256 23.20 -9.65 18.78
C PRO A 256 22.62 -9.89 17.38
N PHE A 257 23.45 -10.41 16.48
CA PHE A 257 23.05 -10.78 15.14
C PHE A 257 22.05 -11.94 15.29
N ASN A 258 20.75 -11.61 15.25
CA ASN A 258 19.71 -12.59 15.43
C ASN A 258 19.48 -13.31 14.11
N ILE A 259 19.90 -14.58 14.04
CA ILE A 259 19.68 -15.38 12.85
C ILE A 259 18.27 -15.97 12.93
N LYS A 260 17.29 -15.32 12.28
CA LYS A 260 15.88 -15.71 12.32
C LYS A 260 15.41 -16.36 11.02
N THR A 261 16.06 -16.01 9.93
CA THR A 261 15.70 -16.43 8.57
C THR A 261 16.92 -16.97 7.85
N PHE A 262 16.68 -17.73 6.78
CA PHE A 262 17.76 -18.23 5.94
C PHE A 262 18.57 -17.10 5.26
N LYS A 263 17.95 -15.94 5.01
CA LYS A 263 18.67 -14.73 4.54
C LYS A 263 19.67 -14.23 5.58
N ASP A 264 19.30 -14.26 6.86
CA ASP A 264 20.21 -13.89 7.95
C ASP A 264 21.38 -14.88 8.05
N LEU A 265 21.13 -16.18 7.83
CA LEU A 265 22.18 -17.20 7.77
C LEU A 265 23.19 -16.91 6.66
N LYS A 266 22.70 -16.62 5.44
CA LYS A 266 23.57 -16.25 4.31
C LYS A 266 24.33 -14.95 4.58
N MET A 267 23.70 -13.99 5.25
CA MET A 267 24.38 -12.77 5.69
C MET A 267 25.49 -13.08 6.69
N ALA A 268 25.26 -13.93 7.69
CA ALA A 268 26.31 -14.34 8.63
C ALA A 268 27.46 -15.06 7.93
N GLN A 269 27.16 -16.01 7.05
CA GLN A 269 28.17 -16.70 6.24
C GLN A 269 29.00 -15.72 5.41
N TYR A 270 28.35 -14.73 4.79
CA TYR A 270 29.04 -13.69 4.03
C TYR A 270 29.95 -12.84 4.92
N LEU A 271 29.44 -12.34 6.04
CA LEU A 271 30.21 -11.55 7.00
C LEU A 271 31.43 -12.34 7.53
N GLN A 272 31.29 -13.64 7.78
CA GLN A 272 32.41 -14.52 8.13
C GLN A 272 33.41 -14.65 6.98
N SER A 273 32.93 -14.81 5.74
CA SER A 273 33.79 -14.93 4.55
C SER A 273 34.63 -13.68 4.29
N VAL A 274 34.19 -12.50 4.76
CA VAL A 274 34.96 -11.25 4.67
C VAL A 274 35.83 -10.98 5.90
N GLY A 275 35.97 -11.96 6.81
CA GLY A 275 36.91 -11.92 7.93
C GLY A 275 36.33 -11.39 9.25
N LEU A 276 35.00 -11.26 9.38
CA LEU A 276 34.38 -10.95 10.67
C LEU A 276 34.24 -12.23 11.50
N ASP A 277 34.74 -12.16 12.73
CA ASP A 277 34.64 -13.24 13.69
C ASP A 277 33.23 -13.26 14.30
N ILE A 278 32.29 -13.85 13.57
CA ILE A 278 30.94 -14.09 14.07
C ILE A 278 31.00 -15.31 14.97
N ARG A 279 31.19 -15.10 16.27
CA ARG A 279 31.07 -16.18 17.26
C ARG A 279 29.64 -16.32 17.75
N TYR A 280 29.37 -17.44 18.42
CA TYR A 280 28.05 -17.74 18.98
C TYR A 280 27.55 -16.67 19.99
N GLU A 281 28.46 -15.98 20.70
CA GLU A 281 28.09 -14.87 21.59
C GLU A 281 27.51 -13.66 20.84
N ILE A 282 27.91 -13.50 19.57
CA ILE A 282 27.51 -12.41 18.69
C ILE A 282 26.29 -12.83 17.84
N ALA A 283 26.26 -14.08 17.36
CA ALA A 283 25.17 -14.63 16.57
C ALA A 283 24.23 -15.50 17.40
N LYS A 284 23.05 -14.96 17.73
CA LYS A 284 22.01 -15.70 18.43
C LYS A 284 21.06 -16.31 17.42
N PHE A 285 21.10 -17.64 17.29
CA PHE A 285 20.08 -18.36 16.53
C PHE A 285 18.74 -18.18 17.23
N GLN A 286 17.76 -17.69 16.48
CA GLN A 286 16.37 -17.81 16.90
C GLN A 286 15.78 -19.07 16.28
N PHE A 287 14.65 -19.50 16.82
CA PHE A 287 13.94 -20.67 16.33
C PHE A 287 13.57 -20.51 14.85
N TYR A 288 14.08 -21.40 14.00
CA TYR A 288 13.60 -21.55 12.62
C TYR A 288 12.35 -22.42 12.63
N GLU A 289 11.35 -21.99 11.86
CA GLU A 289 10.13 -22.75 11.63
C GLU A 289 10.38 -23.81 10.54
N ILE A 290 11.20 -24.82 10.85
CA ILE A 290 11.70 -25.83 9.90
C ILE A 290 10.63 -26.69 9.21
N TYR A 291 9.36 -26.57 9.64
CA TYR A 291 8.22 -27.26 9.05
C TYR A 291 7.40 -26.37 8.09
N LYS A 292 7.67 -25.06 8.01
CA LYS A 292 6.93 -24.16 7.12
C LYS A 292 7.55 -24.10 5.73
N SER A 293 6.72 -24.19 4.69
CA SER A 293 7.15 -23.94 3.32
C SER A 293 7.67 -22.49 3.17
N PRO A 294 8.76 -22.25 2.40
CA PRO A 294 9.46 -23.18 1.51
C PRO A 294 10.69 -23.87 2.14
N PHE A 295 10.74 -24.07 3.47
CA PHE A 295 11.91 -24.62 4.16
C PHE A 295 12.16 -26.09 3.79
N LYS A 296 13.33 -26.39 3.21
CA LYS A 296 13.68 -27.72 2.68
C LYS A 296 14.59 -28.48 3.63
N LEU A 297 14.68 -29.81 3.46
CA LEU A 297 15.58 -30.65 4.25
C LEU A 297 17.04 -30.19 4.17
N LYS A 298 17.52 -29.80 2.98
CA LYS A 298 18.88 -29.26 2.79
C LYS A 298 19.14 -28.00 3.61
N ASP A 299 18.12 -27.17 3.83
CA ASP A 299 18.25 -25.93 4.58
C ASP A 299 18.44 -26.23 6.08
N ILE A 300 17.81 -27.29 6.60
CA ILE A 300 18.00 -27.75 7.99
C ILE A 300 19.44 -28.22 8.18
N ILE A 301 19.93 -29.03 7.24
CA ILE A 301 21.30 -29.54 7.24
C ILE A 301 22.28 -28.36 7.18
N GLU A 302 22.04 -27.36 6.34
CA GLU A 302 22.91 -26.18 6.24
C GLU A 302 22.93 -25.36 7.55
N ILE A 303 21.78 -25.18 8.22
CA ILE A 303 21.73 -24.53 9.54
C ILE A 303 22.54 -25.31 10.57
N ILE A 304 22.42 -26.64 10.58
CA ILE A 304 23.17 -27.49 11.51
C ILE A 304 24.66 -27.40 11.24
N GLN A 305 25.08 -27.51 9.98
CA GLN A 305 26.48 -27.39 9.58
C GLN A 305 27.06 -26.03 9.97
N PHE A 306 26.31 -24.94 9.77
CA PHE A 306 26.74 -23.62 10.21
C PHE A 306 26.80 -23.51 11.74
N SER A 307 25.85 -24.11 12.46
CA SER A 307 25.86 -24.17 13.92
C SER A 307 27.06 -24.95 14.46
N ILE A 308 27.47 -26.03 13.80
CA ILE A 308 28.69 -26.80 14.13
C ILE A 308 29.94 -25.96 13.90
N LYS A 309 30.01 -25.17 12.81
CA LYS A 309 31.12 -24.23 12.60
C LYS A 309 31.24 -23.21 13.73
N MET A 310 30.11 -22.78 14.28
CA MET A 310 30.07 -21.85 15.42
C MET A 310 30.33 -22.52 16.76
N ARG A 311 30.10 -23.85 16.85
CA ARG A 311 30.22 -24.66 18.06
C ARG A 311 30.86 -26.01 17.71
N PRO A 312 32.20 -26.05 17.50
CA PRO A 312 32.89 -27.25 17.04
C PRO A 312 32.68 -28.48 17.93
N GLU A 313 32.33 -28.30 19.20
CA GLU A 313 31.98 -29.39 20.12
C GLU A 313 30.78 -30.24 19.67
N LEU A 314 29.99 -29.76 18.71
CA LEU A 314 28.86 -30.47 18.12
C LEU A 314 29.24 -31.41 16.96
N SER A 315 30.45 -31.30 16.41
CA SER A 315 30.87 -32.03 15.18
C SER A 315 30.77 -33.54 15.31
N SER A 316 31.32 -34.10 16.39
CA SER A 316 31.38 -35.55 16.61
C SER A 316 30.02 -36.22 16.70
N LYS A 317 29.00 -35.49 17.20
CA LYS A 317 27.63 -35.98 17.28
C LYS A 317 26.93 -35.98 15.91
N PHE A 318 27.20 -34.98 15.07
CA PHE A 318 26.57 -34.84 13.77
C PHE A 318 27.20 -35.72 12.69
N GLU A 319 28.53 -35.93 12.72
CA GLU A 319 29.22 -36.80 11.75
C GLU A 319 28.64 -38.21 11.68
N ASN A 320 28.15 -38.73 12.82
CA ASN A 320 27.50 -40.04 12.86
C ASN A 320 26.14 -40.04 12.15
N ILE A 321 25.38 -38.94 12.24
CA ILE A 321 24.08 -38.76 11.58
C ILE A 321 24.30 -38.53 10.08
N GLU A 322 25.28 -37.70 9.70
CA GLU A 322 25.59 -37.42 8.30
C GLU A 322 26.07 -38.69 7.57
N LYS A 323 26.91 -39.52 8.21
CA LYS A 323 27.34 -40.80 7.62
C LYS A 323 26.23 -41.85 7.53
N SER A 324 25.20 -41.76 8.36
CA SER A 324 24.06 -42.70 8.35
C SER A 324 22.91 -42.27 7.44
N THR A 325 23.00 -41.11 6.80
CA THR A 325 21.94 -40.54 5.97
C THR A 325 22.36 -40.42 4.51
N ASN A 326 21.59 -41.04 3.61
CA ASN A 326 21.82 -40.97 2.16
C ASN A 326 20.56 -40.41 1.48
N PHE A 327 20.39 -39.08 1.54
CA PHE A 327 19.24 -38.44 0.91
C PHE A 327 19.45 -38.25 -0.60
N THR A 328 18.40 -38.50 -1.37
CA THR A 328 18.38 -38.15 -2.80
C THR A 328 18.29 -36.63 -3.00
N SER A 329 18.60 -36.15 -4.20
CA SER A 329 18.46 -34.72 -4.53
C SER A 329 17.01 -34.24 -4.35
N ASP A 330 16.03 -35.08 -4.68
CA ASP A 330 14.61 -34.76 -4.53
C ASP A 330 14.23 -34.66 -3.05
N GLN A 331 14.70 -35.58 -2.21
CA GLN A 331 14.47 -35.53 -0.76
C GLN A 331 15.10 -34.27 -0.13
N LEU A 332 16.33 -33.93 -0.51
CA LEU A 332 17.00 -32.72 -0.06
C LEU A 332 16.26 -31.44 -0.47
N ASN A 333 15.59 -31.47 -1.63
CA ASN A 333 14.84 -30.34 -2.17
C ASN A 333 13.36 -30.30 -1.75
N SER A 334 12.89 -31.29 -1.00
CA SER A 334 11.53 -31.39 -0.48
C SER A 334 11.45 -30.81 0.94
N THR A 335 10.23 -30.42 1.34
CA THR A 335 9.92 -30.02 2.71
C THR A 335 9.71 -31.25 3.60
N LEU A 336 9.83 -31.08 4.93
CA LEU A 336 9.57 -32.17 5.88
C LEU A 336 8.13 -32.70 5.80
N ILE A 337 7.16 -31.81 5.52
CA ILE A 337 5.74 -32.17 5.44
C ILE A 337 5.51 -33.05 4.22
N GLU A 338 6.01 -32.65 3.04
CA GLU A 338 5.88 -33.44 1.80
C GLU A 338 6.47 -34.84 1.94
N LEU A 339 7.57 -34.98 2.69
CA LEU A 339 8.24 -36.26 2.88
C LEU A 339 7.51 -37.20 3.85
N LEU A 340 6.73 -36.67 4.79
CA LEU A 340 6.29 -37.45 5.97
C LEU A 340 4.79 -37.39 6.29
N GLU A 341 4.03 -36.43 5.77
CA GLU A 341 2.63 -36.21 6.21
C GLU A 341 1.71 -37.41 5.95
N ILE A 342 1.90 -38.11 4.83
CA ILE A 342 1.13 -39.30 4.47
C ILE A 342 1.48 -40.54 5.32
N HIS A 343 2.50 -40.44 6.18
CA HIS A 343 3.00 -41.52 7.03
C HIS A 343 2.76 -41.31 8.53
N SER A 344 1.86 -40.38 8.86
CA SER A 344 1.44 -40.16 10.24
C SER A 344 0.57 -41.31 10.76
N ASP A 345 0.74 -41.66 12.04
CA ASP A 345 0.07 -42.81 12.67
C ASP A 345 -1.42 -42.57 12.98
N ILE A 346 -1.91 -41.34 12.81
CA ILE A 346 -3.35 -41.02 12.92
C ILE A 346 -4.13 -41.25 11.62
N LEU A 347 -3.42 -41.54 10.52
CA LEU A 347 -4.03 -41.81 9.22
C LEU A 347 -4.37 -43.28 9.08
N VAL A 348 -5.46 -43.56 8.36
CA VAL A 348 -5.78 -44.92 7.92
C VAL A 348 -4.73 -45.31 6.88
N LYS A 349 -3.87 -46.26 7.23
CA LYS A 349 -2.81 -46.75 6.34
C LYS A 349 -3.42 -47.68 5.29
N ASP A 350 -3.24 -47.36 4.02
CA ASP A 350 -3.35 -48.38 2.96
C ASP A 350 -2.18 -49.37 3.16
N GLU A 351 -2.42 -50.67 3.04
CA GLU A 351 -1.60 -51.78 3.57
C GLU A 351 -0.14 -51.92 3.03
N ALA A 352 0.45 -50.89 2.43
CA ALA A 352 1.80 -50.90 1.85
C ALA A 352 2.73 -49.80 2.38
N VAL A 353 2.81 -49.61 3.71
CA VAL A 353 3.94 -48.83 4.27
C VAL A 353 5.19 -49.69 4.19
N THR A 354 6.09 -49.35 3.26
CA THR A 354 7.35 -50.08 3.05
C THR A 354 8.37 -49.79 4.15
N ASP A 355 9.25 -50.74 4.45
CA ASP A 355 10.37 -50.55 5.39
C ASP A 355 11.26 -49.34 5.03
N GLU A 356 11.31 -48.99 3.75
CA GLU A 356 12.02 -47.82 3.22
C GLU A 356 11.49 -46.50 3.79
N ILE A 357 10.18 -46.35 3.92
CA ILE A 357 9.55 -45.15 4.49
C ILE A 357 9.90 -45.00 5.97
N ASN A 358 9.86 -46.11 6.72
CA ASN A 358 10.24 -46.09 8.13
C ASN A 358 11.71 -45.72 8.32
N SER A 359 12.59 -46.19 7.42
CA SER A 359 14.00 -45.81 7.39
C SER A 359 14.19 -44.31 7.15
N LEU A 360 13.50 -43.74 6.15
CA LEU A 360 13.54 -42.30 5.86
C LEU A 360 13.02 -41.46 7.03
N LYS A 361 11.88 -41.85 7.63
CA LYS A 361 11.30 -41.20 8.81
C LYS A 361 12.29 -41.18 9.98
N TYR A 362 12.98 -42.29 10.22
CA TYR A 362 14.00 -42.40 11.27
C TYR A 362 15.22 -41.51 10.99
N GLN A 363 15.73 -41.50 9.76
CA GLN A 363 16.85 -40.66 9.34
C GLN A 363 16.54 -39.16 9.53
N ILE A 364 15.36 -38.71 9.10
CA ILE A 364 14.92 -37.32 9.27
C ILE A 364 14.74 -36.99 10.77
N LEU A 365 14.18 -37.92 11.55
CA LEU A 365 14.01 -37.74 12.99
C LEU A 365 15.34 -37.49 13.70
N GLN A 366 16.41 -38.20 13.33
CA GLN A 366 17.75 -37.98 13.90
C GLN A 366 18.24 -36.54 13.65
N ILE A 367 18.04 -36.01 12.44
CA ILE A 367 18.42 -34.63 12.08
C ILE A 367 17.58 -33.61 12.85
N VAL A 368 16.26 -33.82 12.92
CA VAL A 368 15.34 -32.94 13.63
C VAL A 368 15.63 -32.93 15.14
N ASP A 369 15.87 -34.09 15.73
CA ASP A 369 16.21 -34.20 17.15
C ASP A 369 17.57 -33.56 17.44
N PHE A 370 18.55 -33.69 16.54
CA PHE A 370 19.80 -32.96 16.65
C PHE A 370 19.59 -31.45 16.63
N TYR A 371 18.78 -30.94 15.69
CA TYR A 371 18.40 -29.52 15.61
C TYR A 371 17.81 -29.03 16.93
N TYR A 372 16.79 -29.72 17.46
CA TYR A 372 16.13 -29.31 18.71
C TYR A 372 16.99 -29.43 19.96
N SER A 373 17.92 -30.38 19.99
CA SER A 373 18.75 -30.63 21.17
C SER A 373 19.95 -29.68 21.27
N ASN A 374 20.45 -29.19 20.13
CA ASN A 374 21.73 -28.48 20.08
C ASN A 374 21.62 -27.04 19.57
N ILE A 375 20.54 -26.69 18.86
CA ILE A 375 20.28 -25.31 18.48
C ILE A 375 19.42 -24.68 19.58
N PRO A 376 19.96 -23.71 20.35
CA PRO A 376 19.34 -23.17 21.54
C PRO A 376 18.07 -22.40 21.18
N SER A 377 16.97 -23.15 21.16
CA SER A 377 15.63 -22.65 21.01
C SER A 377 14.92 -22.92 22.34
N ILE A 378 14.45 -21.85 22.99
CA ILE A 378 13.62 -21.93 24.21
C ILE A 378 12.25 -22.58 23.91
N LYS A 379 11.91 -22.78 22.63
CA LYS A 379 10.59 -23.28 22.24
C LYS A 379 10.51 -24.81 22.35
N PRO A 380 9.40 -25.32 22.93
CA PRO A 380 9.11 -26.75 22.87
C PRO A 380 8.95 -27.21 21.41
N LYS A 381 9.11 -28.52 21.19
CA LYS A 381 8.81 -29.13 19.89
C LYS A 381 7.35 -28.78 19.48
N PRO A 382 7.11 -28.30 18.25
CA PRO A 382 5.79 -27.90 17.79
C PRO A 382 4.88 -29.10 17.56
N GLN A 383 3.58 -28.88 17.41
CA GLN A 383 2.60 -29.95 17.25
C GLN A 383 2.86 -30.82 16.02
N ILE A 384 3.26 -30.23 14.89
CA ILE A 384 3.66 -30.97 13.68
C ILE A 384 4.76 -32.01 13.93
N TYR A 385 5.70 -31.79 14.86
CA TYR A 385 6.70 -32.80 15.21
C TYR A 385 6.04 -34.09 15.71
N TYR A 386 5.06 -33.95 16.60
CA TYR A 386 4.36 -35.10 17.16
C TYR A 386 3.54 -35.81 16.09
N LEU A 387 2.83 -35.05 15.25
CA LEU A 387 2.04 -35.61 14.15
C LEU A 387 2.89 -36.42 13.16
N LEU A 388 4.10 -35.95 12.85
CA LEU A 388 4.97 -36.63 11.89
C LEU A 388 5.69 -37.83 12.49
N PHE A 389 6.17 -37.73 13.74
CA PHE A 389 7.14 -38.68 14.27
C PHE A 389 6.65 -39.59 15.39
N LYS A 390 5.52 -39.27 16.03
CA LYS A 390 5.03 -40.00 17.22
C LYS A 390 3.84 -40.91 16.90
N ASP A 391 3.61 -41.85 17.80
CA ASP A 391 2.47 -42.75 17.70
C ASP A 391 1.13 -42.06 18.06
N LYS A 392 0.04 -42.75 17.74
CA LYS A 392 -1.33 -42.29 17.95
C LYS A 392 -1.63 -41.90 19.41
N MET A 393 -1.06 -42.59 20.40
CA MET A 393 -1.29 -42.30 21.82
C MET A 393 -0.58 -41.01 22.23
N GLU A 394 0.71 -40.88 21.93
CA GLU A 394 1.50 -39.67 22.21
C GLU A 394 0.93 -38.43 21.51
N ILE A 395 0.45 -38.59 20.25
CA ILE A 395 -0.22 -37.50 19.53
C ILE A 395 -1.47 -37.07 20.28
N GLY A 396 -2.33 -38.01 20.68
CA GLY A 396 -3.55 -37.74 21.44
C GLY A 396 -3.28 -36.97 22.74
N GLU A 397 -2.33 -37.43 23.55
CA GLU A 397 -1.97 -36.76 24.80
C GLU A 397 -1.48 -35.32 24.58
N LYS A 398 -0.63 -35.12 23.56
CA LYS A 398 -0.11 -33.79 23.24
C LYS A 398 -1.23 -32.84 22.79
N LEU A 399 -2.11 -33.31 21.92
CA LEU A 399 -3.29 -32.56 21.48
C LEU A 399 -4.15 -32.15 22.67
N LEU A 400 -4.50 -33.10 23.54
CA LEU A 400 -5.33 -32.85 24.73
C LEU A 400 -4.69 -31.89 25.72
N LYS A 401 -3.37 -32.00 25.93
CA LYS A 401 -2.61 -31.06 26.77
C LYS A 401 -2.71 -29.64 26.24
N ASN A 402 -2.59 -29.46 24.92
CA ASN A 402 -2.69 -28.15 24.28
C ASN A 402 -4.10 -27.53 24.42
N ILE A 403 -5.17 -28.35 24.54
CA ILE A 403 -6.55 -27.83 24.71
C ILE A 403 -6.66 -27.10 26.04
N LYS A 404 -6.08 -27.66 27.10
CA LYS A 404 -6.11 -27.06 28.45
C LYS A 404 -5.46 -25.68 28.49
N TYR A 405 -4.46 -25.42 27.63
CA TYR A 405 -3.73 -24.15 27.58
C TYR A 405 -4.29 -23.13 26.56
N ARG A 406 -5.38 -23.45 25.85
CA ARG A 406 -6.05 -22.55 24.88
C ARG A 406 -5.15 -22.03 23.74
N LEU A 407 -4.18 -22.83 23.30
CA LEU A 407 -3.24 -22.45 22.24
C LEU A 407 -3.81 -22.74 20.85
N TYR A 408 -4.78 -21.92 20.38
CA TYR A 408 -5.47 -22.12 19.09
C TYR A 408 -4.53 -22.26 17.89
N THR A 409 -3.42 -21.51 17.91
CA THR A 409 -2.40 -21.52 16.85
C THR A 409 -1.71 -22.86 16.69
N GLU A 410 -1.71 -23.71 17.72
CA GLU A 410 -1.04 -25.01 17.66
C GLU A 410 -1.87 -26.06 16.91
N TYR A 411 -3.19 -25.89 16.79
CA TYR A 411 -4.06 -26.84 16.05
C TYR A 411 -3.95 -26.74 14.54
N GLY A 412 -3.40 -25.64 14.00
CA GLY A 412 -3.28 -25.45 12.55
C GLY A 412 -2.60 -26.65 11.88
N ASP A 413 -1.59 -27.21 12.54
CA ASP A 413 -0.87 -28.39 12.05
C ASP A 413 -1.78 -29.62 11.96
N PHE A 414 -2.56 -29.93 13.01
CA PHE A 414 -3.49 -31.08 12.99
C PHE A 414 -4.63 -30.90 12.00
N ILE A 415 -5.12 -29.67 11.85
CA ILE A 415 -6.15 -29.32 10.89
C ILE A 415 -5.74 -29.65 9.45
N ASN A 416 -4.47 -29.43 9.11
CA ASN A 416 -3.94 -29.78 7.80
C ASN A 416 -3.98 -31.30 7.53
N PHE A 417 -3.99 -32.13 8.58
CA PHE A 417 -4.12 -33.58 8.44
C PHE A 417 -5.57 -34.02 8.22
N LEU A 418 -6.58 -33.19 8.53
CA LEU A 418 -8.00 -33.52 8.33
C LEU A 418 -8.38 -33.67 6.85
N LYS A 419 -7.51 -33.23 5.91
CA LYS A 419 -7.66 -33.48 4.47
C LYS A 419 -7.45 -34.96 4.09
N TYR A 420 -6.77 -35.72 4.95
CA TYR A 420 -6.55 -37.14 4.79
C TYR A 420 -7.63 -37.97 5.47
N LYS A 421 -7.63 -39.28 5.18
CA LYS A 421 -8.48 -40.25 5.86
C LYS A 421 -7.93 -40.53 7.25
N ILE A 422 -8.41 -39.80 8.25
CA ILE A 422 -8.05 -39.99 9.66
C ILE A 422 -8.79 -41.19 10.23
N ASP A 423 -8.12 -41.90 11.15
CA ASP A 423 -8.72 -42.94 11.99
C ASP A 423 -9.95 -42.40 12.75
N PRO A 424 -11.17 -42.93 12.47
CA PRO A 424 -12.40 -42.40 13.05
C PRO A 424 -12.47 -42.48 14.58
N GLU A 425 -11.92 -43.55 15.17
CA GLU A 425 -11.95 -43.77 16.62
C GLU A 425 -11.06 -42.76 17.34
N PHE A 426 -9.85 -42.53 16.80
CA PHE A 426 -8.95 -41.47 17.27
C PHE A 426 -9.66 -40.13 17.30
N PHE A 427 -10.28 -39.79 16.17
CA PHE A 427 -10.87 -38.49 15.95
C PHE A 427 -12.09 -38.25 16.85
N LEU A 428 -12.98 -39.24 16.98
CA LEU A 428 -14.13 -39.16 17.86
C LEU A 428 -13.72 -38.97 19.32
N ASN A 429 -12.73 -39.74 19.78
CA ASN A 429 -12.21 -39.57 21.14
C ASN A 429 -11.63 -38.17 21.36
N PHE A 430 -10.87 -37.65 20.38
CA PHE A 430 -10.36 -36.29 20.42
C PHE A 430 -11.48 -35.25 20.50
N ILE A 431 -12.50 -35.33 19.62
CA ILE A 431 -13.61 -34.37 19.58
C ILE A 431 -14.43 -34.38 20.87
N LYS A 432 -14.72 -35.56 21.45
CA LYS A 432 -15.42 -35.68 22.73
C LYS A 432 -14.69 -34.91 23.84
N ASN A 433 -13.37 -35.06 23.89
CA ASN A 433 -12.56 -34.33 24.86
C ASN A 433 -12.53 -32.82 24.58
N VAL A 434 -12.44 -32.38 23.32
CA VAL A 434 -12.50 -30.96 22.95
C VAL A 434 -13.83 -30.33 23.38
N LEU A 435 -14.96 -30.99 23.11
CA LEU A 435 -16.30 -30.52 23.46
C LEU A 435 -16.48 -30.31 24.96
N CYS A 436 -15.90 -31.20 25.79
CA CYS A 436 -15.96 -31.08 27.24
C CYS A 436 -15.11 -29.91 27.79
N ILE A 437 -14.07 -29.48 27.08
CA ILE A 437 -13.07 -28.54 27.62
C ILE A 437 -13.26 -27.12 27.07
N ASN A 438 -13.51 -26.96 25.76
CA ASN A 438 -13.48 -25.63 25.13
C ASN A 438 -14.30 -25.52 23.83
N ASN A 439 -15.44 -24.82 23.91
CA ASN A 439 -16.32 -24.54 22.76
C ASN A 439 -15.65 -23.77 21.61
N ASN A 440 -14.68 -22.90 21.89
CA ASN A 440 -14.03 -22.12 20.83
C ASN A 440 -13.02 -22.98 20.03
N VAL A 441 -12.38 -23.97 20.67
CA VAL A 441 -11.46 -24.90 19.98
C VAL A 441 -12.29 -25.82 19.09
N PHE A 442 -13.44 -26.26 19.59
CA PHE A 442 -14.41 -27.01 18.80
C PHE A 442 -14.83 -26.22 17.55
N ASP A 443 -15.22 -24.96 17.70
CA ASP A 443 -15.57 -24.09 16.58
C ASP A 443 -14.46 -24.10 15.54
N TYR A 444 -13.22 -23.83 15.94
CA TYR A 444 -12.09 -23.80 15.03
C TYR A 444 -11.88 -25.13 14.29
N ILE A 445 -11.93 -26.27 14.98
CA ILE A 445 -11.80 -27.59 14.35
C ILE A 445 -12.94 -27.83 13.37
N PHE A 446 -14.18 -27.58 13.78
CA PHE A 446 -15.36 -27.77 12.96
C PHE A 446 -15.30 -26.96 11.67
N GLN A 447 -14.92 -25.67 11.76
CA GLN A 447 -14.74 -24.79 10.60
C GLN A 447 -13.80 -25.42 9.57
N ASN A 448 -12.76 -26.12 10.00
CA ASN A 448 -11.79 -26.74 9.11
C ASN A 448 -12.26 -28.08 8.53
N ILE A 449 -13.05 -28.86 9.28
CA ILE A 449 -13.72 -30.05 8.74
C ILE A 449 -14.64 -29.66 7.58
N ALA A 450 -15.47 -28.62 7.80
CA ALA A 450 -16.39 -28.11 6.79
C ALA A 450 -15.67 -27.59 5.53
N LYS A 451 -14.46 -27.02 5.69
CA LYS A 451 -13.62 -26.59 4.57
C LYS A 451 -12.99 -27.73 3.79
N ASN A 452 -12.69 -28.86 4.43
CA ASN A 452 -12.00 -29.97 3.77
C ASN A 452 -12.91 -30.87 2.93
N SER A 453 -14.21 -30.57 2.85
CA SER A 453 -15.19 -31.36 2.07
C SER A 453 -15.29 -32.84 2.49
N ASN A 454 -14.81 -33.19 3.68
CA ASN A 454 -14.85 -34.55 4.21
C ASN A 454 -16.19 -34.81 4.92
N ILE A 455 -17.19 -35.24 4.15
CA ILE A 455 -18.56 -35.49 4.63
C ILE A 455 -18.58 -36.54 5.75
N GLN A 456 -17.74 -37.58 5.67
CA GLN A 456 -17.68 -38.63 6.70
C GLN A 456 -17.26 -38.04 8.05
N LEU A 457 -16.20 -37.21 8.05
CA LEU A 457 -15.73 -36.56 9.27
C LEU A 457 -16.76 -35.56 9.82
N LEU A 458 -17.42 -34.83 8.92
CA LEU A 458 -18.50 -33.92 9.29
C LEU A 458 -19.67 -34.67 9.95
N GLU A 459 -20.13 -35.75 9.35
CA GLU A 459 -21.19 -36.61 9.87
C GLU A 459 -20.84 -37.17 11.26
N LEU A 460 -19.61 -37.66 11.44
CA LEU A 460 -19.11 -38.12 12.73
C LEU A 460 -19.23 -37.03 13.81
N VAL A 461 -18.90 -35.77 13.48
CA VAL A 461 -19.00 -34.67 14.44
C VAL A 461 -20.45 -34.25 14.68
N LEU A 462 -21.27 -34.13 13.63
CA LEU A 462 -22.67 -33.71 13.76
C LEU A 462 -23.47 -34.69 14.61
N ASN A 463 -23.19 -36.00 14.51
CA ASN A 463 -23.85 -37.04 15.29
C ASN A 463 -23.51 -37.00 16.78
N GLU A 464 -22.38 -36.37 17.16
CA GLU A 464 -21.98 -36.21 18.56
C GLU A 464 -22.52 -34.91 19.19
N LEU A 465 -23.10 -34.01 18.39
CA LEU A 465 -23.65 -32.74 18.86
C LEU A 465 -25.14 -32.82 19.17
N SER A 466 -25.55 -32.21 20.28
CA SER A 466 -26.98 -31.95 20.52
C SER A 466 -27.54 -30.91 19.55
N GLU A 467 -28.83 -31.01 19.22
CA GLU A 467 -29.54 -30.07 18.35
C GLU A 467 -29.41 -28.61 18.83
N ILE A 468 -29.45 -28.37 20.15
CA ILE A 468 -29.28 -27.05 20.74
C ILE A 468 -27.90 -26.47 20.41
N VAL A 469 -26.85 -27.29 20.44
CA VAL A 469 -25.49 -26.85 20.07
C VAL A 469 -25.43 -26.54 18.58
N LEU A 470 -26.02 -27.38 17.73
CA LEU A 470 -26.08 -27.13 16.28
C LEU A 470 -26.81 -25.82 15.95
N ILE A 471 -27.95 -25.54 16.58
CA ILE A 471 -28.69 -24.27 16.40
C ILE A 471 -27.82 -23.08 16.80
N LYS A 472 -27.13 -23.16 17.95
CA LYS A 472 -26.22 -22.10 18.41
C LYS A 472 -25.02 -21.89 17.49
N LYS A 473 -24.60 -22.92 16.76
CA LYS A 473 -23.44 -22.89 15.85
C LYS A 473 -23.81 -22.72 14.38
N LYS A 474 -25.10 -22.74 14.03
CA LYS A 474 -25.62 -22.65 12.65
C LYS A 474 -24.86 -21.66 11.76
N ASN A 475 -24.77 -20.40 12.17
CA ASN A 475 -24.16 -19.34 11.36
C ASN A 475 -22.68 -19.61 11.07
N LEU A 476 -21.95 -20.14 12.07
CA LEU A 476 -20.56 -20.52 11.93
C LEU A 476 -20.38 -21.66 10.93
N ILE A 477 -21.27 -22.66 10.99
CA ILE A 477 -21.25 -23.83 10.11
C ILE A 477 -21.47 -23.40 8.66
N LEU A 478 -22.50 -22.57 8.41
CA LEU A 478 -22.79 -22.03 7.08
C LEU A 478 -21.64 -21.19 6.51
N GLN A 479 -20.94 -20.42 7.37
CA GLN A 479 -19.74 -19.66 7.00
C GLN A 479 -18.56 -20.48 6.52
N CYS A 480 -18.50 -21.77 6.86
CA CYS A 480 -17.34 -22.61 6.57
C CYS A 480 -17.56 -23.56 5.41
N LEU A 481 -18.76 -23.56 4.82
CA LEU A 481 -19.05 -24.38 3.66
C LEU A 481 -18.29 -23.87 2.44
N VAL A 482 -17.48 -24.75 1.86
CA VAL A 482 -16.80 -24.50 0.58
C VAL A 482 -17.32 -25.40 -0.54
N SER A 483 -17.92 -26.54 -0.20
CA SER A 483 -18.41 -27.58 -1.12
C SER A 483 -19.94 -27.55 -1.20
N THR A 484 -20.46 -27.71 -2.42
CA THR A 484 -21.90 -27.84 -2.67
C THR A 484 -22.45 -29.17 -2.17
N GLU A 485 -21.62 -30.22 -2.17
CA GLU A 485 -21.96 -31.54 -1.66
C GLU A 485 -22.24 -31.52 -0.15
N ILE A 486 -21.44 -30.78 0.65
CA ILE A 486 -21.75 -30.60 2.08
C ILE A 486 -23.06 -29.83 2.24
N LEU A 487 -23.29 -28.78 1.44
CA LEU A 487 -24.54 -28.03 1.50
C LEU A 487 -25.75 -28.94 1.23
N ASP A 488 -25.68 -29.78 0.19
CA ASP A 488 -26.73 -30.74 -0.13
C ASP A 488 -26.94 -31.76 1.00
N TYR A 489 -25.86 -32.24 1.61
CA TYR A 489 -25.92 -33.13 2.77
C TYR A 489 -26.62 -32.46 3.96
N LEU A 490 -26.24 -31.23 4.32
CA LEU A 490 -26.86 -30.48 5.41
C LEU A 490 -28.32 -30.13 5.10
N TYR A 491 -28.62 -29.77 3.85
CA TYR A 491 -29.97 -29.43 3.42
C TYR A 491 -30.89 -30.65 3.46
N THR A 492 -30.38 -31.84 3.11
CA THR A 492 -31.14 -33.09 3.09
C THR A 492 -31.35 -33.64 4.50
N ASN A 493 -30.29 -33.69 5.31
CA ASN A 493 -30.32 -34.40 6.60
C ASN A 493 -30.63 -33.49 7.80
N TYR A 494 -30.32 -32.18 7.70
CA TYR A 494 -30.40 -31.24 8.83
C TYR A 494 -31.19 -29.96 8.46
N GLN A 495 -32.17 -30.06 7.55
CA GLN A 495 -32.91 -28.91 7.01
C GLN A 495 -33.51 -28.00 8.09
N LYS A 496 -34.17 -28.61 9.08
CA LYS A 496 -34.88 -27.87 10.15
C LYS A 496 -33.93 -27.09 11.06
N ILE A 497 -32.68 -27.52 11.17
CA ILE A 497 -31.69 -26.88 12.02
C ILE A 497 -31.04 -25.73 11.26
N PHE A 498 -30.52 -26.00 10.06
CA PHE A 498 -29.74 -25.03 9.31
C PHE A 498 -30.57 -24.10 8.42
N PHE A 499 -31.80 -24.44 8.06
CA PHE A 499 -32.60 -23.73 7.06
C PHE A 499 -34.07 -23.53 7.49
N SER A 500 -34.31 -23.41 8.80
CA SER A 500 -35.63 -23.20 9.40
C SER A 500 -36.22 -21.80 9.16
N ASN A 501 -35.39 -20.76 9.12
CA ASN A 501 -35.82 -19.36 9.09
C ASN A 501 -35.31 -18.71 7.79
N GLN A 502 -36.01 -18.96 6.69
CA GLN A 502 -35.64 -18.75 5.28
C GLN A 502 -35.16 -17.34 4.84
N ASP A 503 -34.89 -16.43 5.76
CA ASP A 503 -34.76 -15.01 5.49
C ASP A 503 -33.29 -14.53 5.49
N GLN A 504 -32.35 -15.21 6.17
CA GLN A 504 -31.00 -14.64 6.40
C GLN A 504 -29.82 -15.60 6.30
N GLU A 505 -30.02 -16.91 6.08
CA GLU A 505 -28.91 -17.87 5.99
C GLU A 505 -27.89 -17.52 4.91
N PHE A 506 -28.35 -16.92 3.81
CA PHE A 506 -27.51 -16.53 2.69
C PHE A 506 -26.40 -15.55 3.08
N LEU A 507 -26.60 -14.74 4.13
CA LEU A 507 -25.62 -13.78 4.62
C LEU A 507 -24.37 -14.47 5.17
N PHE A 508 -24.49 -15.74 5.56
CA PHE A 508 -23.41 -16.48 6.20
C PHE A 508 -22.53 -17.22 5.20
N PHE A 509 -22.93 -17.47 3.95
CA PHE A 509 -22.05 -18.18 3.02
C PHE A 509 -20.83 -17.36 2.61
N LYS A 510 -19.64 -17.96 2.66
CA LYS A 510 -18.40 -17.34 2.14
C LYS A 510 -18.05 -17.81 0.74
N SER A 511 -18.40 -19.05 0.40
CA SER A 511 -18.12 -19.64 -0.91
C SER A 511 -19.18 -19.22 -1.92
N ILE A 512 -18.77 -18.51 -2.99
CA ILE A 512 -19.67 -18.11 -4.08
C ILE A 512 -20.34 -19.33 -4.73
N PRO A 513 -19.61 -20.42 -5.07
CA PRO A 513 -20.24 -21.64 -5.59
C PRO A 513 -21.34 -22.19 -4.67
N VAL A 514 -21.12 -22.17 -3.36
CA VAL A 514 -22.09 -22.64 -2.36
C VAL A 514 -23.32 -21.74 -2.32
N LEU A 515 -23.14 -20.41 -2.32
CA LEU A 515 -24.25 -19.45 -2.36
C LEU A 515 -25.08 -19.60 -3.64
N GLU A 516 -24.44 -19.73 -4.79
CA GLU A 516 -25.14 -19.91 -6.08
C GLU A 516 -25.91 -21.23 -6.11
N HIS A 517 -25.31 -22.30 -5.58
CA HIS A 517 -25.99 -23.59 -5.44
C HIS A 517 -27.16 -23.52 -4.47
N PHE A 518 -27.02 -22.82 -3.33
CA PHE A 518 -28.13 -22.55 -2.43
C PHE A 518 -29.29 -21.83 -3.14
N GLY A 519 -28.99 -20.84 -3.97
CA GLY A 519 -30.00 -20.17 -4.82
C GLY A 519 -30.71 -21.14 -5.79
N LYS A 520 -29.99 -22.12 -6.36
CA LYS A 520 -30.58 -23.18 -7.20
C LYS A 520 -31.50 -24.09 -6.39
N ILE A 521 -31.10 -24.47 -5.17
CA ILE A 521 -31.92 -25.26 -4.24
C ILE A 521 -33.21 -24.50 -3.92
N MET A 522 -33.12 -23.21 -3.58
CA MET A 522 -34.29 -22.37 -3.29
C MET A 522 -35.24 -22.29 -4.50
N LYS A 523 -34.69 -22.04 -5.70
CA LYS A 523 -35.48 -22.01 -6.94
C LYS A 523 -36.16 -23.35 -7.25
N ARG A 524 -35.43 -24.47 -7.11
CA ARG A 524 -35.95 -25.83 -7.32
C ARG A 524 -37.13 -26.11 -6.39
N ASP A 525 -37.00 -25.72 -5.13
CA ASP A 525 -38.00 -25.97 -4.10
C ASP A 525 -39.11 -24.90 -4.09
N SER A 526 -39.11 -23.97 -5.06
CA SER A 526 -40.03 -22.84 -5.18
C SER A 526 -40.09 -21.96 -3.91
N ARG A 527 -38.95 -21.81 -3.24
CA ARG A 527 -38.77 -20.97 -2.05
C ARG A 527 -38.14 -19.64 -2.44
N LYS A 528 -38.49 -18.58 -1.68
CA LYS A 528 -37.90 -17.25 -1.82
C LYS A 528 -37.26 -16.83 -0.50
N ILE A 529 -36.11 -16.18 -0.61
CA ILE A 529 -35.39 -15.56 0.50
C ILE A 529 -36.01 -14.19 0.75
N THR A 530 -36.44 -13.89 1.98
CA THR A 530 -36.92 -12.55 2.33
C THR A 530 -35.81 -11.70 2.92
N LEU A 531 -35.38 -10.66 2.21
CA LEU A 531 -34.43 -9.70 2.75
C LEU A 531 -35.13 -8.77 3.75
N LEU A 532 -34.86 -9.00 5.04
CA LEU A 532 -35.32 -8.17 6.16
C LEU A 532 -34.22 -7.19 6.61
N ASN A 533 -34.60 -6.19 7.42
CA ASN A 533 -33.61 -5.38 8.15
C ASN A 533 -32.71 -6.27 9.01
N TYR A 534 -31.40 -6.17 8.80
CA TYR A 534 -30.42 -6.92 9.57
C TYR A 534 -30.28 -6.34 10.98
N GLN A 535 -30.92 -7.00 11.95
CA GLN A 535 -30.64 -6.76 13.35
C GLN A 535 -29.43 -7.60 13.74
N ALA A 536 -28.22 -7.02 13.63
CA ALA A 536 -27.03 -7.65 14.15
C ALA A 536 -27.27 -7.96 15.64
N PRO A 537 -27.20 -9.22 16.08
CA PRO A 537 -27.24 -9.51 17.51
C PRO A 537 -26.07 -8.75 18.16
N LEU A 538 -26.34 -7.98 19.23
CA LEU A 538 -25.31 -7.22 19.97
C LEU A 538 -24.10 -8.08 20.39
N PHE A 539 -24.27 -9.41 20.48
CA PHE A 539 -23.21 -10.37 20.80
C PHE A 539 -22.26 -10.70 19.64
N ASP A 540 -22.62 -10.45 18.38
CA ASP A 540 -21.75 -10.77 17.24
C ASP A 540 -20.56 -9.81 17.13
N PHE A 541 -20.58 -8.62 17.74
CA PHE A 541 -19.47 -7.67 17.65
C PHE A 541 -18.15 -8.19 18.23
N TYR A 542 -18.19 -9.11 19.21
CA TYR A 542 -16.98 -9.61 19.88
C TYR A 542 -16.29 -10.79 19.17
N TYR A 543 -16.96 -11.46 18.23
CA TYR A 543 -16.42 -12.61 17.49
C TYR A 543 -16.05 -12.27 16.04
N GLN A 544 -16.01 -10.98 15.71
CA GLN A 544 -16.09 -10.48 14.33
C GLN A 544 -14.78 -10.29 13.57
N GLU A 545 -13.61 -10.41 14.22
CA GLU A 545 -12.33 -10.27 13.48
C GLU A 545 -12.12 -11.40 12.45
N ASN A 546 -12.76 -12.57 12.63
CA ASN A 546 -12.62 -13.73 11.74
C ASN A 546 -13.90 -14.10 10.94
N SER A 547 -15.06 -13.53 11.25
CA SER A 547 -16.34 -13.81 10.54
C SER A 547 -16.56 -12.90 9.32
N ASN A 548 -15.50 -12.74 8.53
CA ASN A 548 -15.47 -11.94 7.31
C ASN A 548 -16.05 -12.76 6.14
N GLY A 549 -17.38 -12.82 6.02
CA GLY A 549 -18.00 -13.17 4.74
C GLY A 549 -18.15 -11.92 3.89
N ASP A 550 -18.13 -12.06 2.56
CA ASP A 550 -18.31 -10.96 1.61
C ASP A 550 -19.81 -10.61 1.53
N ILE A 551 -20.33 -9.90 2.53
CA ILE A 551 -21.73 -9.49 2.63
C ILE A 551 -22.18 -8.70 1.41
N LEU A 552 -21.35 -7.79 0.87
CA LEU A 552 -21.71 -7.03 -0.33
C LEU A 552 -21.86 -7.93 -1.53
N LEU A 553 -21.03 -8.97 -1.63
CA LEU A 553 -21.12 -9.95 -2.70
C LEU A 553 -22.40 -10.80 -2.56
N ASN A 554 -22.69 -11.26 -1.35
CA ASN A 554 -23.89 -12.03 -1.05
C ASN A 554 -25.15 -11.20 -1.31
N LEU A 555 -25.19 -9.95 -0.82
CA LEU A 555 -26.26 -8.99 -1.10
C LEU A 555 -26.39 -8.74 -2.59
N ASN A 556 -25.28 -8.55 -3.31
CA ASN A 556 -25.33 -8.33 -4.76
C ASN A 556 -25.96 -9.51 -5.50
N LYS A 557 -25.54 -10.74 -5.20
CA LYS A 557 -26.07 -11.95 -5.85
C LYS A 557 -27.54 -12.18 -5.57
N ILE A 558 -28.00 -11.87 -4.35
CA ILE A 558 -29.40 -12.06 -3.95
C ILE A 558 -30.29 -10.93 -4.46
N VAL A 559 -29.90 -9.67 -4.27
CA VAL A 559 -30.70 -8.50 -4.66
C VAL A 559 -30.84 -8.39 -6.19
N CYS A 560 -29.81 -8.79 -6.94
CA CYS A 560 -29.84 -8.82 -8.40
C CYS A 560 -30.55 -10.05 -8.98
N ASN A 561 -31.08 -10.96 -8.15
CA ASN A 561 -31.79 -12.15 -8.59
C ASN A 561 -33.25 -12.19 -8.07
N PRO A 562 -34.20 -11.58 -8.79
CA PRO A 562 -35.59 -11.44 -8.34
C PRO A 562 -36.36 -12.77 -8.29
N ASP A 563 -35.85 -13.84 -8.93
CA ASP A 563 -36.50 -15.15 -8.91
C ASP A 563 -36.44 -15.79 -7.52
N ILE A 564 -35.37 -15.52 -6.77
CA ILE A 564 -35.06 -16.17 -5.49
C ILE A 564 -35.17 -15.24 -4.30
N CYS A 565 -35.42 -13.94 -4.51
CA CYS A 565 -35.40 -12.92 -3.47
C CYS A 565 -36.67 -12.07 -3.47
N THR A 566 -37.23 -11.86 -2.29
CA THR A 566 -38.24 -10.83 -1.98
C THR A 566 -37.65 -9.86 -0.98
N ILE A 567 -37.78 -8.56 -1.24
CA ILE A 567 -37.19 -7.52 -0.36
C ILE A 567 -38.31 -6.89 0.44
N ASP A 568 -38.16 -6.88 1.77
CA ASP A 568 -39.12 -6.22 2.64
C ASP A 568 -39.16 -4.72 2.32
N PRO A 569 -40.35 -4.09 2.24
CA PRO A 569 -40.46 -2.66 1.96
C PRO A 569 -39.72 -1.76 2.95
N ASN A 570 -39.46 -2.24 4.18
CA ASN A 570 -38.73 -1.52 5.20
C ASN A 570 -37.24 -1.87 5.23
N ALA A 571 -36.77 -2.78 4.38
CA ALA A 571 -35.36 -3.16 4.31
C ALA A 571 -34.50 -1.95 3.93
N SER A 572 -33.53 -1.63 4.78
CA SER A 572 -32.61 -0.53 4.58
C SER A 572 -31.19 -1.06 4.44
N LEU A 573 -30.43 -0.50 3.50
CA LEU A 573 -29.00 -0.82 3.38
C LEU A 573 -28.22 -0.36 4.63
N GLU A 574 -28.76 0.56 5.41
CA GLU A 574 -28.19 1.03 6.68
C GLU A 574 -28.04 -0.09 7.72
N SER A 575 -28.92 -1.11 7.68
CA SER A 575 -28.79 -2.26 8.58
C SER A 575 -27.51 -3.07 8.34
N PHE A 576 -26.88 -2.89 7.18
CA PHE A 576 -25.61 -3.54 6.80
C PHE A 576 -24.40 -2.60 6.87
N SER A 577 -24.61 -1.33 7.23
CA SER A 577 -23.60 -0.26 7.14
C SER A 577 -22.24 -0.63 7.74
N TYR A 578 -22.20 -1.09 8.99
CA TYR A 578 -20.95 -1.50 9.63
C TYR A 578 -20.15 -2.54 8.82
N ARG A 579 -20.84 -3.53 8.25
CA ARG A 579 -20.19 -4.58 7.43
C ARG A 579 -19.75 -4.06 6.07
N ILE A 580 -20.57 -3.20 5.44
CA ILE A 580 -20.21 -2.51 4.19
C ILE A 580 -18.93 -1.69 4.39
N VAL A 581 -18.82 -0.96 5.51
CA VAL A 581 -17.63 -0.18 5.87
C VAL A 581 -16.40 -1.06 6.00
N GLU A 582 -16.50 -2.15 6.75
CA GLU A 582 -15.40 -3.10 6.93
C GLU A 582 -14.94 -3.72 5.59
N GLU A 583 -15.88 -4.03 4.69
CA GLU A 583 -15.54 -4.57 3.37
C GLU A 583 -14.92 -3.54 2.43
N LEU A 584 -15.40 -2.30 2.46
CA LEU A 584 -14.79 -1.19 1.71
C LEU A 584 -13.36 -0.93 2.19
N LYS A 585 -13.08 -1.03 3.50
CA LYS A 585 -11.71 -0.89 4.05
C LYS A 585 -10.77 -1.99 3.55
N ARG A 586 -11.28 -3.21 3.34
CA ARG A 586 -10.46 -4.39 3.04
C ARG A 586 -10.17 -4.56 1.55
N ASN A 587 -11.15 -4.41 0.67
CA ASN A 587 -11.02 -4.77 -0.75
C ASN A 587 -11.57 -3.69 -1.68
N ASP A 588 -10.79 -3.31 -2.69
CA ASP A 588 -11.18 -2.31 -3.68
C ASP A 588 -12.35 -2.79 -4.56
N TYR A 589 -12.49 -4.10 -4.78
CA TYR A 589 -13.62 -4.70 -5.51
C TYR A 589 -14.98 -4.50 -4.82
N SER A 590 -14.98 -4.31 -3.49
CA SER A 590 -16.19 -4.03 -2.71
C SER A 590 -16.90 -2.76 -3.16
N GLN A 591 -16.17 -1.80 -3.73
CA GLN A 591 -16.75 -0.58 -4.28
C GLN A 591 -17.68 -0.88 -5.47
N ASP A 592 -17.23 -1.74 -6.38
CA ASP A 592 -17.99 -2.12 -7.58
C ASP A 592 -19.23 -2.96 -7.20
N LEU A 593 -19.11 -3.80 -6.16
CA LEU A 593 -20.24 -4.54 -5.59
C LEU A 593 -21.28 -3.60 -4.97
N LEU A 594 -20.87 -2.63 -4.15
CA LEU A 594 -21.78 -1.63 -3.56
C LEU A 594 -22.50 -0.84 -4.65
N VAL A 595 -21.78 -0.38 -5.68
CA VAL A 595 -22.37 0.28 -6.85
C VAL A 595 -23.42 -0.62 -7.51
N SER A 596 -23.12 -1.90 -7.70
CA SER A 596 -24.04 -2.86 -8.31
C SER A 596 -25.28 -3.11 -7.43
N VAL A 597 -25.13 -3.20 -6.11
CA VAL A 597 -26.25 -3.29 -5.15
C VAL A 597 -27.14 -2.04 -5.24
N LEU A 598 -26.58 -0.84 -5.29
CA LEU A 598 -27.35 0.40 -5.43
C LEU A 598 -28.02 0.49 -6.81
N ASN A 599 -27.35 0.07 -7.89
CA ASN A 599 -27.93 0.03 -9.24
C ASN A 599 -29.12 -0.95 -9.39
N SER A 600 -29.39 -1.80 -8.39
CA SER A 600 -30.59 -2.62 -8.38
C SER A 600 -31.88 -1.83 -8.09
N PHE A 601 -31.74 -0.61 -7.53
CA PHE A 601 -32.85 0.26 -7.07
C PHE A 601 -33.83 -0.42 -6.11
N LYS A 602 -33.40 -1.49 -5.45
CA LYS A 602 -34.23 -2.20 -4.47
C LYS A 602 -34.25 -1.54 -3.10
N PHE A 603 -33.31 -0.65 -2.83
CA PHE A 603 -33.25 0.15 -1.60
C PHE A 603 -33.65 1.59 -1.90
N SER A 604 -34.55 2.16 -1.10
CA SER A 604 -35.02 3.53 -1.28
C SER A 604 -34.08 4.59 -0.70
N THR A 605 -33.30 4.24 0.33
CA THR A 605 -32.47 5.17 1.10
C THR A 605 -31.10 4.59 1.41
N PHE A 606 -30.08 5.45 1.46
CA PHE A 606 -28.73 5.09 1.92
C PHE A 606 -28.02 6.28 2.58
N ASN A 607 -27.57 6.12 3.83
CA ASN A 607 -26.80 7.13 4.54
C ASN A 607 -25.29 6.98 4.24
N LEU A 608 -24.70 7.97 3.55
CA LEU A 608 -23.26 7.96 3.25
C LEU A 608 -22.40 8.42 4.43
N GLU A 609 -22.98 9.00 5.49
CA GLU A 609 -22.24 9.32 6.73
C GLU A 609 -21.64 8.07 7.37
N LEU A 610 -22.16 6.90 7.01
CA LEU A 610 -21.66 5.63 7.50
C LEU A 610 -20.46 5.14 6.68
N ILE A 611 -20.18 5.66 5.49
CA ILE A 611 -19.08 5.22 4.62
C ILE A 611 -17.74 5.79 5.12
N PRO A 612 -16.64 5.02 5.08
CA PRO A 612 -15.35 5.48 5.59
C PRO A 612 -14.66 6.41 4.59
N ILE A 613 -15.18 7.64 4.47
CA ILE A 613 -14.71 8.64 3.51
C ILE A 613 -13.31 9.15 3.85
N GLU A 614 -12.86 8.93 5.09
CA GLU A 614 -11.47 9.09 5.52
C GLU A 614 -10.46 8.21 4.78
N HIS A 615 -10.91 7.17 4.04
CA HIS A 615 -10.06 6.31 3.23
C HIS A 615 -10.30 6.54 1.72
N PRO A 616 -9.82 7.66 1.14
CA PRO A 616 -10.18 8.09 -0.20
C PRO A 616 -9.88 7.05 -1.29
N MET A 617 -8.76 6.33 -1.18
CA MET A 617 -8.38 5.27 -2.14
C MET A 617 -9.37 4.09 -2.12
N LYS A 618 -9.96 3.82 -0.96
CA LYS A 618 -10.90 2.71 -0.71
C LYS A 618 -12.33 3.01 -1.13
N ILE A 619 -12.63 4.25 -1.51
CA ILE A 619 -13.96 4.67 -1.96
C ILE A 619 -13.95 5.43 -3.29
N GLN A 620 -12.81 5.59 -3.96
CA GLN A 620 -12.66 6.44 -5.15
C GLN A 620 -13.60 6.09 -6.34
N ARG A 621 -13.77 4.80 -6.65
CA ARG A 621 -14.64 4.34 -7.75
C ARG A 621 -16.10 4.56 -7.38
N PHE A 622 -16.44 4.24 -6.13
CA PHE A 622 -17.76 4.50 -5.58
C PHE A 622 -18.08 6.00 -5.58
N ALA A 623 -17.16 6.85 -5.10
CA ALA A 623 -17.29 8.30 -5.11
C ALA A 623 -17.46 8.86 -6.53
N TYR A 624 -16.66 8.37 -7.49
CA TYR A 624 -16.79 8.76 -8.89
C TYR A 624 -18.15 8.39 -9.46
N TRP A 625 -18.59 7.15 -9.23
CA TRP A 625 -19.91 6.70 -9.65
C TRP A 625 -20.99 7.58 -9.01
N LEU A 626 -20.89 7.87 -7.72
CA LEU A 626 -21.83 8.70 -6.97
C LEU A 626 -21.95 10.11 -7.57
N ILE A 627 -20.83 10.83 -7.70
CA ILE A 627 -20.80 12.20 -8.25
C ILE A 627 -21.35 12.26 -9.67
N ARG A 628 -21.12 11.23 -10.49
CA ARG A 628 -21.63 11.17 -11.89
C ARG A 628 -23.12 10.86 -11.99
N ASN A 629 -23.71 10.24 -10.97
CA ASN A 629 -25.11 9.81 -10.98
C ASN A 629 -26.04 10.67 -10.11
N ILE A 630 -25.49 11.64 -9.36
CA ILE A 630 -26.28 12.67 -8.67
C ILE A 630 -26.93 13.60 -9.70
N LYS A 631 -28.28 13.66 -9.72
CA LYS A 631 -29.03 14.51 -10.65
C LYS A 631 -29.55 15.81 -10.04
N LYS A 632 -29.86 15.80 -8.75
CA LYS A 632 -30.43 16.95 -8.04
C LYS A 632 -29.81 17.07 -6.65
N ILE A 633 -29.38 18.29 -6.33
CA ILE A 633 -28.90 18.69 -5.01
C ILE A 633 -29.97 19.61 -4.42
N ASN A 634 -30.66 19.18 -3.36
CA ASN A 634 -31.54 20.08 -2.61
C ASN A 634 -30.73 20.74 -1.49
N SER A 635 -30.83 22.06 -1.34
CA SER A 635 -30.15 22.82 -0.28
C SER A 635 -30.74 22.49 1.10
N MET A 636 -29.97 21.72 1.89
CA MET A 636 -30.07 21.37 3.32
C MET A 636 -31.44 20.92 3.92
N PRO A 637 -31.47 19.79 4.68
CA PRO A 637 -30.42 18.78 4.76
C PRO A 637 -30.26 18.16 3.37
N TYR A 638 -29.01 18.05 2.88
CA TYR A 638 -28.77 17.72 1.48
C TYR A 638 -29.31 16.32 1.17
N LEU A 639 -30.50 16.27 0.58
CA LEU A 639 -31.15 15.07 0.09
C LEU A 639 -30.86 14.98 -1.40
N PHE A 640 -30.17 13.91 -1.80
CA PHE A 640 -29.83 13.68 -3.21
C PHE A 640 -30.64 12.52 -3.75
N TYR A 641 -31.01 12.61 -5.03
CA TYR A 641 -31.68 11.53 -5.75
C TYR A 641 -30.77 11.03 -6.88
N ILE A 642 -30.41 9.74 -6.84
CA ILE A 642 -29.85 9.02 -7.99
C ILE A 642 -31.02 8.53 -8.84
N SER A 643 -31.01 8.65 -10.18
CA SER A 643 -32.04 8.02 -11.02
C SER A 643 -31.51 7.38 -12.29
N ASN A 644 -32.12 6.27 -12.73
CA ASN A 644 -31.67 5.52 -13.92
C ASN A 644 -32.02 6.15 -15.28
N LYS A 645 -32.98 7.10 -15.36
CA LYS A 645 -33.41 7.69 -16.64
C LYS A 645 -33.06 9.17 -16.77
N ILE A 646 -32.24 9.53 -17.76
CA ILE A 646 -32.15 10.91 -18.26
C ILE A 646 -33.38 11.09 -19.16
N THR A 647 -34.50 11.53 -18.59
CA THR A 647 -35.60 12.07 -19.40
C THR A 647 -35.43 13.57 -19.47
N ASN A 648 -34.79 14.04 -20.54
CA ASN A 648 -35.02 15.38 -21.05
C ASN A 648 -36.47 15.44 -21.54
N SER A 649 -37.38 15.85 -20.68
CA SER A 649 -38.73 16.22 -21.11
C SER A 649 -39.30 17.26 -20.17
N ASN A 650 -39.23 18.52 -20.61
CA ASN A 650 -40.13 19.57 -20.16
C ASN A 650 -41.55 19.20 -20.56
N THR A 651 -42.28 18.50 -19.68
CA THR A 651 -43.75 18.50 -19.66
C THR A 651 -44.21 17.99 -18.31
N SER A 652 -45.14 18.73 -17.73
CA SER A 652 -45.74 18.53 -16.42
C SER A 652 -46.80 17.42 -16.42
N ILE A 653 -47.10 16.94 -15.21
CA ILE A 653 -48.33 16.23 -14.78
C ILE A 653 -48.37 14.71 -15.02
N THR A 654 -47.89 13.96 -14.02
CA THR A 654 -48.63 13.05 -13.11
C THR A 654 -47.57 12.22 -12.38
N LYS A 655 -47.71 12.05 -11.06
CA LYS A 655 -46.73 11.37 -10.19
C LYS A 655 -46.20 10.08 -10.85
N PRO A 656 -44.91 10.00 -11.22
CA PRO A 656 -44.33 8.70 -11.49
C PRO A 656 -44.14 8.02 -10.14
N ILE A 657 -44.60 6.79 -10.03
CA ILE A 657 -44.09 5.84 -9.04
C ILE A 657 -42.57 5.85 -9.23
N VAL A 658 -41.83 6.47 -8.31
CA VAL A 658 -40.39 6.65 -8.41
C VAL A 658 -39.72 5.34 -8.00
N GLN A 659 -39.89 4.29 -8.82
CA GLN A 659 -39.29 2.97 -8.60
C GLN A 659 -37.79 2.92 -8.92
N ASP A 660 -37.24 4.00 -9.49
CA ASP A 660 -35.85 4.05 -9.98
C ASP A 660 -35.04 5.18 -9.33
N THR A 661 -35.33 5.56 -8.07
CA THR A 661 -34.46 6.50 -7.35
C THR A 661 -34.02 6.04 -5.98
N ILE A 662 -32.76 6.33 -5.64
CA ILE A 662 -32.20 6.18 -4.30
C ILE A 662 -32.00 7.56 -3.69
N GLN A 663 -32.52 7.74 -2.48
CA GLN A 663 -32.27 8.92 -1.67
C GLN A 663 -30.97 8.75 -0.87
N LEU A 664 -29.99 9.61 -1.12
CA LEU A 664 -28.75 9.65 -0.35
C LEU A 664 -28.81 10.75 0.70
N ARG A 665 -28.33 10.44 1.91
CA ARG A 665 -28.16 11.40 2.99
C ARG A 665 -26.67 11.58 3.30
N PHE A 666 -26.20 12.82 3.27
CA PHE A 666 -24.86 13.20 3.72
C PHE A 666 -24.74 14.70 3.98
N ASN A 667 -23.74 15.07 4.76
CA ASN A 667 -23.43 16.46 5.07
C ASN A 667 -22.54 17.12 4.00
N LYS A 668 -22.32 18.43 4.13
CA LYS A 668 -21.51 19.23 3.21
C LYS A 668 -20.04 18.76 3.17
N GLU A 669 -19.48 18.41 4.32
CA GLU A 669 -18.09 17.95 4.45
C GLU A 669 -17.84 16.67 3.64
N ILE A 670 -18.75 15.70 3.70
CA ILE A 670 -18.72 14.48 2.90
C ILE A 670 -18.77 14.81 1.41
N HIS A 671 -19.61 15.75 1.00
CA HIS A 671 -19.68 16.16 -0.40
C HIS A 671 -18.34 16.72 -0.90
N LEU A 672 -17.71 17.59 -0.12
CA LEU A 672 -16.40 18.17 -0.44
C LEU A 672 -15.33 17.08 -0.56
N LYS A 673 -15.29 16.15 0.41
CA LYS A 673 -14.36 15.02 0.37
C LYS A 673 -14.60 14.16 -0.88
N LEU A 674 -15.85 13.89 -1.26
CA LEU A 674 -16.16 13.11 -2.45
C LEU A 674 -15.70 13.81 -3.74
N LEU A 675 -15.98 15.10 -3.90
CA LEU A 675 -15.51 15.91 -5.04
C LEU A 675 -13.98 15.93 -5.13
N TYR A 676 -13.33 16.06 -3.98
CA TYR A 676 -11.88 16.05 -3.88
C TYR A 676 -11.26 14.70 -4.27
N ILE A 677 -11.85 13.60 -3.78
CA ILE A 677 -11.43 12.22 -4.09
C ILE A 677 -11.46 11.95 -5.59
N VAL A 678 -12.45 12.48 -6.29
CA VAL A 678 -12.63 12.26 -7.73
C VAL A 678 -11.86 13.28 -8.59
N GLY A 679 -11.22 14.27 -7.97
CA GLY A 679 -10.47 15.32 -8.65
C GLY A 679 -11.32 16.40 -9.31
N ASP A 680 -12.61 16.51 -8.94
CA ASP A 680 -13.52 17.51 -9.50
C ASP A 680 -13.37 18.83 -8.74
N TYR A 681 -12.15 19.37 -8.77
CA TYR A 681 -11.75 20.54 -7.97
C TYR A 681 -12.52 21.80 -8.37
N ASP A 682 -12.87 21.96 -9.65
CA ASP A 682 -13.67 23.09 -10.13
C ASP A 682 -14.98 23.20 -9.36
N LYS A 683 -15.70 22.08 -9.19
CA LYS A 683 -16.96 22.05 -8.44
C LYS A 683 -16.81 22.37 -6.97
N ILE A 684 -15.68 22.05 -6.34
CA ILE A 684 -15.41 22.45 -4.96
C ILE A 684 -15.46 23.98 -4.88
N PHE A 685 -14.80 24.68 -5.80
CA PHE A 685 -14.76 26.15 -5.80
C PHE A 685 -16.03 26.82 -6.36
N GLU A 686 -16.90 26.07 -7.04
CA GLU A 686 -18.23 26.54 -7.47
C GLU A 686 -19.30 26.40 -6.38
N MET A 687 -19.03 25.66 -5.29
CA MET A 687 -19.99 25.50 -4.20
C MET A 687 -20.22 26.83 -3.48
N GLU A 688 -21.44 27.36 -3.58
CA GLU A 688 -21.87 28.55 -2.86
C GLU A 688 -21.76 28.35 -1.34
N ASN A 689 -21.38 29.41 -0.61
CA ASN A 689 -21.29 29.45 0.85
C ASN A 689 -20.23 28.53 1.48
N LEU A 690 -19.13 28.23 0.78
CA LEU A 690 -17.92 27.71 1.43
C LEU A 690 -17.21 28.83 2.19
N LYS A 691 -17.01 28.59 3.49
CA LYS A 691 -16.13 29.37 4.33
C LYS A 691 -14.73 28.77 4.31
N ILE A 692 -13.75 29.53 4.79
CA ILE A 692 -12.36 29.07 4.89
C ILE A 692 -12.24 27.84 5.76
N GLU A 693 -13.01 27.80 6.84
CA GLU A 693 -13.04 26.67 7.76
C GLU A 693 -13.47 25.39 7.04
N ASP A 694 -14.35 25.44 6.02
CA ASP A 694 -14.71 24.25 5.24
C ASP A 694 -13.52 23.71 4.42
N TYR A 695 -12.68 24.61 3.88
CA TYR A 695 -11.45 24.20 3.17
C TYR A 695 -10.40 23.71 4.16
N GLN A 696 -10.30 24.34 5.32
CA GLN A 696 -9.44 23.86 6.39
C GLN A 696 -9.89 22.48 6.83
N ASP A 697 -11.16 22.25 7.14
CA ASP A 697 -11.71 20.95 7.51
C ASP A 697 -11.55 19.90 6.41
N LEU A 698 -11.61 20.31 5.13
CA LEU A 698 -11.27 19.42 4.02
C LEU A 698 -9.80 18.96 4.10
N ILE A 699 -8.89 19.85 4.46
CA ILE A 699 -7.46 19.57 4.56
C ILE A 699 -7.12 18.85 5.90
N ASP A 700 -7.58 19.38 7.04
CA ASP A 700 -7.46 18.86 8.41
C ASP A 700 -8.20 17.54 8.62
N GLY A 701 -9.33 17.33 7.94
CA GLY A 701 -10.12 16.10 8.00
C GLY A 701 -9.35 14.88 7.48
N PHE A 702 -8.30 15.09 6.68
CA PHE A 702 -7.34 14.06 6.31
C PHE A 702 -6.18 13.89 7.31
N GLU A 703 -6.03 14.78 8.29
CA GLU A 703 -4.97 14.76 9.31
C GLU A 703 -5.50 14.24 10.67
N ASN A 704 -6.64 14.74 11.16
CA ASN A 704 -7.15 14.52 12.52
C ASN A 704 -7.71 13.10 12.79
N ASN A 705 -8.26 12.42 11.77
CA ASN A 705 -8.65 11.00 11.90
C ASN A 705 -7.46 10.03 11.78
N PHE A 706 -6.26 10.56 11.50
CA PHE A 706 -5.04 9.80 11.35
C PHE A 706 -4.11 10.03 12.54
N LEU A 707 -4.60 9.71 13.73
CA LEU A 707 -3.75 9.49 14.89
C LEU A 707 -2.69 8.43 14.51
N ILE A 708 -1.46 8.92 14.35
CA ILE A 708 -0.18 8.21 14.50
C ILE A 708 0.30 7.36 13.30
N HIS A 709 -0.56 6.77 12.45
CA HIS A 709 -0.07 5.69 11.57
C HIS A 709 0.13 6.00 10.07
N GLN A 710 -0.38 7.10 9.50
CA GLN A 710 -0.48 7.20 8.03
C GLN A 710 -0.38 8.63 7.44
N THR A 711 0.55 9.47 7.91
CA THR A 711 0.85 10.80 7.31
C THR A 711 1.18 10.76 5.80
N ASN A 712 1.48 9.60 5.24
CA ASN A 712 1.71 9.40 3.81
C ASN A 712 0.46 9.60 2.92
N TYR A 713 -0.76 9.60 3.48
CA TYR A 713 -1.98 9.67 2.67
C TYR A 713 -2.32 11.09 2.24
N PHE A 714 -2.15 12.05 3.13
CA PHE A 714 -2.29 13.48 2.83
C PHE A 714 -1.41 13.91 1.64
N ASN A 715 -0.17 13.41 1.60
CA ASN A 715 0.83 13.62 0.55
C ASN A 715 0.35 13.25 -0.84
N SER A 716 -0.48 12.22 -0.86
CA SER A 716 -0.97 11.62 -2.07
C SER A 716 -2.13 12.45 -2.66
N LEU A 717 -2.75 13.32 -1.86
CA LEU A 717 -3.96 14.03 -2.25
C LEU A 717 -3.70 15.46 -2.74
N ILE A 718 -2.65 16.15 -2.25
CA ILE A 718 -2.24 17.44 -2.80
C ILE A 718 -1.56 17.23 -4.14
N THR A 719 -2.25 17.60 -5.21
CA THR A 719 -1.77 17.52 -6.59
C THR A 719 -1.48 18.91 -7.14
N PRO A 720 -0.63 19.05 -8.18
CA PRO A 720 -0.39 20.33 -8.84
C PRO A 720 -1.70 20.98 -9.30
N ALA A 721 -2.62 20.20 -9.88
CA ALA A 721 -3.92 20.67 -10.34
C ALA A 721 -4.79 21.21 -9.19
N PHE A 722 -4.79 20.55 -8.03
CA PHE A 722 -5.53 21.06 -6.86
C PHE A 722 -4.93 22.38 -6.36
N VAL A 723 -3.60 22.46 -6.31
CA VAL A 723 -2.89 23.68 -5.93
C VAL A 723 -3.19 24.80 -6.93
N ASP A 724 -3.15 24.54 -8.22
CA ASP A 724 -3.45 25.56 -9.24
C ASP A 724 -4.88 26.10 -9.11
N GLN A 725 -5.83 25.23 -8.78
CA GLN A 725 -7.23 25.61 -8.55
C GLN A 725 -7.40 26.43 -7.26
N ILE A 726 -6.77 26.00 -6.16
CA ILE A 726 -6.70 26.78 -4.92
C ILE A 726 -6.18 28.19 -5.22
N PHE A 727 -5.04 28.27 -5.89
CA PHE A 727 -4.34 29.54 -6.10
C PHE A 727 -5.09 30.46 -7.06
N SER A 728 -5.48 29.97 -8.24
CA SER A 728 -6.27 30.77 -9.20
C SER A 728 -7.53 31.33 -8.53
N LYS A 729 -8.31 30.49 -7.84
CA LYS A 729 -9.58 30.94 -7.22
C LYS A 729 -9.36 31.87 -6.02
N ILE A 730 -8.29 31.70 -5.24
CA ILE A 730 -7.97 32.60 -4.12
C ILE A 730 -7.55 33.97 -4.61
N TYR A 731 -6.64 34.01 -5.60
CA TYR A 731 -6.04 35.26 -6.06
C TYR A 731 -6.94 36.02 -7.03
N ASP A 732 -7.69 35.32 -7.87
CA ASP A 732 -8.57 35.96 -8.86
C ASP A 732 -9.86 36.51 -8.22
N ASN A 733 -10.44 35.81 -7.24
CA ASN A 733 -11.77 36.17 -6.73
C ASN A 733 -11.78 37.14 -5.54
N LYS A 734 -10.62 37.54 -4.98
CA LYS A 734 -10.51 38.38 -3.76
C LYS A 734 -11.29 37.86 -2.53
N ILE A 735 -11.81 36.63 -2.57
CA ILE A 735 -12.73 36.05 -1.57
C ILE A 735 -12.09 35.99 -0.17
N PHE A 736 -10.76 35.95 -0.09
CA PHE A 736 -10.02 35.63 1.14
C PHE A 736 -9.28 36.81 1.78
N LYS A 737 -9.55 38.06 1.36
CA LYS A 737 -8.87 39.23 1.94
C LYS A 737 -9.26 39.55 3.39
N GLU A 738 -10.34 38.98 3.91
CA GLU A 738 -10.95 39.37 5.19
C GLU A 738 -10.67 38.40 6.36
N SER A 739 -10.04 37.25 6.13
CA SER A 739 -9.79 36.26 7.17
C SER A 739 -8.40 36.37 7.81
N SER A 740 -8.33 36.20 9.13
CA SER A 740 -7.08 36.07 9.89
C SER A 740 -6.30 34.78 9.57
N PHE A 741 -6.94 33.81 8.92
CA PHE A 741 -6.32 32.54 8.53
C PHE A 741 -5.51 32.70 7.24
N ASN A 742 -4.20 32.47 7.32
CA ASN A 742 -3.34 32.46 6.16
C ASN A 742 -3.26 31.04 5.57
N LEU A 743 -4.19 30.71 4.68
CA LEU A 743 -4.25 29.42 3.99
C LEU A 743 -2.93 29.03 3.32
N ASN A 744 -2.16 30.02 2.84
CA ASN A 744 -0.84 29.76 2.27
C ASN A 744 0.16 29.29 3.34
N HIS A 745 0.10 29.83 4.57
CA HIS A 745 0.96 29.36 5.67
C HIS A 745 0.66 27.90 5.96
N PHE A 746 -0.62 27.60 6.17
CA PHE A 746 -1.06 26.25 6.48
C PHE A 746 -0.69 25.26 5.36
N LEU A 747 -0.95 25.59 4.09
CA LEU A 747 -0.61 24.71 2.97
C LEU A 747 0.90 24.46 2.86
N LEU A 748 1.75 25.50 2.98
CA LEU A 748 3.21 25.33 2.92
C LEU A 748 3.74 24.53 4.10
N ASP A 749 3.23 24.78 5.32
CA ASP A 749 3.56 23.99 6.51
C ASP A 749 3.25 22.51 6.28
N GLN A 750 2.06 22.21 5.78
CA GLN A 750 1.65 20.83 5.50
C GLN A 750 2.51 20.16 4.43
N ILE A 751 2.76 20.84 3.29
CA ILE A 751 3.64 20.33 2.21
C ILE A 751 5.05 20.02 2.72
N ILE A 752 5.60 20.87 3.58
CA ILE A 752 6.96 20.73 4.10
C ILE A 752 7.02 19.65 5.17
N ARG A 753 6.11 19.64 6.15
CA ARG A 753 6.04 18.61 7.20
C ARG A 753 6.07 17.21 6.62
N VAL A 754 5.40 17.01 5.50
CA VAL A 754 5.30 15.71 4.85
C VAL A 754 6.34 15.42 3.76
N GLY A 755 7.23 16.37 3.48
CA GLY A 755 8.30 16.19 2.51
C GLY A 755 7.84 16.14 1.05
N ASN A 756 6.75 16.83 0.67
CA ASN A 756 6.23 16.84 -0.70
C ASN A 756 7.01 17.80 -1.61
N LEU A 757 8.26 17.42 -1.90
CA LEU A 757 9.14 18.20 -2.77
C LEU A 757 8.54 18.46 -4.17
N PRO A 758 7.85 17.51 -4.85
CA PRO A 758 7.24 17.79 -6.15
C PRO A 758 6.27 18.98 -6.12
N ILE A 759 5.38 19.04 -5.13
CA ILE A 759 4.46 20.18 -4.98
C ILE A 759 5.22 21.45 -4.59
N LEU A 760 6.22 21.36 -3.71
CA LEU A 760 7.01 22.53 -3.33
C LEU A 760 7.76 23.12 -4.53
N LYS A 761 8.30 22.28 -5.39
CA LYS A 761 8.94 22.67 -6.65
C LYS A 761 7.92 23.31 -7.62
N HIS A 762 6.71 22.76 -7.74
CA HIS A 762 5.61 23.35 -8.52
C HIS A 762 5.26 24.75 -8.02
N LEU A 763 5.10 24.91 -6.70
CA LEU A 763 4.87 26.20 -6.06
C LEU A 763 6.01 27.19 -6.30
N ALA A 764 7.26 26.74 -6.15
CA ALA A 764 8.43 27.58 -6.39
C ALA A 764 8.51 28.06 -7.84
N LEU A 765 8.06 27.24 -8.80
CA LEU A 765 8.08 27.56 -10.22
C LEU A 765 6.96 28.54 -10.60
N ASN A 766 5.72 28.22 -10.22
CA ASN A 766 4.52 28.89 -10.73
C ASN A 766 4.00 29.99 -9.79
N TYR A 767 4.35 29.90 -8.50
CA TYR A 767 3.89 30.79 -7.43
C TYR A 767 5.06 31.30 -6.58
N SER A 768 6.20 31.60 -7.22
CA SER A 768 7.44 32.03 -6.54
C SER A 768 7.27 33.21 -5.58
N PHE A 769 6.25 34.05 -5.80
CA PHE A 769 5.90 35.17 -4.93
C PHE A 769 5.56 34.74 -3.49
N LEU A 770 5.11 33.49 -3.28
CA LEU A 770 4.88 32.94 -1.95
C LEU A 770 6.15 32.88 -1.11
N PHE A 771 7.29 32.59 -1.73
CA PHE A 771 8.56 32.44 -1.01
C PHE A 771 9.26 33.79 -0.80
N LYS A 772 8.65 34.90 -1.23
CA LYS A 772 9.17 36.24 -1.04
C LYS A 772 8.57 36.88 0.21
N LYS A 773 9.32 37.79 0.83
CA LYS A 773 8.86 38.55 2.00
C LYS A 773 7.59 39.34 1.67
N VAL A 774 6.61 39.34 2.58
CA VAL A 774 5.45 40.26 2.53
C VAL A 774 5.93 41.71 2.40
N SER A 775 5.41 42.42 1.41
CA SER A 775 5.65 43.85 1.18
C SER A 775 4.44 44.50 0.50
N SER A 776 4.44 45.81 0.34
CA SER A 776 3.42 46.50 -0.46
C SER A 776 3.41 46.05 -1.94
N SER A 777 4.56 45.67 -2.49
CA SER A 777 4.70 45.13 -3.85
C SER A 777 4.41 43.64 -3.96
N ASN A 778 4.39 42.92 -2.83
CA ASN A 778 4.05 41.50 -2.73
C ASN A 778 3.19 41.26 -1.48
N PRO A 779 1.91 41.67 -1.49
CA PRO A 779 1.03 41.55 -0.33
C PRO A 779 0.75 40.10 0.05
N ASN A 780 0.96 39.17 -0.89
CA ASN A 780 0.72 37.73 -0.75
C ASN A 780 1.98 36.94 -0.44
N GLY A 781 3.09 37.63 -0.15
CA GLY A 781 4.31 36.99 0.31
C GLY A 781 4.13 36.28 1.64
N MET A 782 5.22 35.69 2.12
CA MET A 782 5.27 35.07 3.43
C MET A 782 6.03 35.93 4.43
N ASP A 783 5.66 35.80 5.70
CA ASP A 783 6.48 36.35 6.77
C ASP A 783 7.86 35.66 6.77
N ALA A 784 8.92 36.46 6.91
CA ALA A 784 10.29 35.94 6.84
C ALA A 784 10.62 35.01 8.02
N MET A 785 10.02 35.21 9.19
CA MET A 785 10.15 34.33 10.35
C MET A 785 9.49 32.98 10.07
N PHE A 786 8.27 32.98 9.53
CA PHE A 786 7.56 31.75 9.18
C PHE A 786 8.33 30.91 8.14
N LEU A 787 8.83 31.53 7.08
CA LEU A 787 9.67 30.85 6.10
C LEU A 787 10.98 30.28 6.69
N LYS A 788 11.56 30.96 7.68
CA LYS A 788 12.72 30.44 8.41
C LYS A 788 12.34 29.25 9.29
N GLU A 789 11.19 29.28 9.95
CA GLU A 789 10.67 28.14 10.72
C GLU A 789 10.49 26.92 9.82
N LEU A 790 9.87 27.09 8.66
CA LEU A 790 9.71 26.04 7.65
C LEU A 790 11.06 25.47 7.16
N LEU A 791 12.04 26.34 6.91
CA LEU A 791 13.39 25.92 6.56
C LEU A 791 14.04 25.11 7.71
N ILE A 792 13.96 25.60 8.94
CA ILE A 792 14.48 24.92 10.13
C ILE A 792 13.81 23.56 10.32
N ASP A 793 12.49 23.49 10.18
CA ASP A 793 11.73 22.25 10.33
C ASP A 793 12.08 21.25 9.24
N SER A 794 12.28 21.69 7.99
CA SER A 794 12.74 20.81 6.93
C SER A 794 14.14 20.23 7.18
N ILE A 795 15.04 21.01 7.82
CA ILE A 795 16.37 20.54 8.27
C ILE A 795 16.20 19.52 9.40
N LYS A 796 15.35 19.82 10.39
CA LYS A 796 15.08 18.92 11.53
C LYS A 796 14.47 17.59 11.09
N MET A 797 13.71 17.59 10.00
CA MET A 797 13.13 16.39 9.39
C MET A 797 14.10 15.63 8.48
N ASN A 798 15.35 16.10 8.33
CA ASN A 798 16.36 15.54 7.43
C ASN A 798 15.93 15.45 5.96
N TYR A 799 15.07 16.38 5.51
CA TYR A 799 14.85 16.55 4.08
C TYR A 799 16.07 17.25 3.50
N LEU A 800 16.80 16.66 2.56
CA LEU A 800 18.01 17.30 2.03
C LEU A 800 17.68 18.35 0.95
N GLU A 801 16.75 18.04 0.05
CA GLU A 801 16.41 18.89 -1.10
C GLU A 801 15.46 20.04 -0.75
N ILE A 802 14.58 19.88 0.26
CA ILE A 802 13.64 20.93 0.66
C ILE A 802 14.36 22.15 1.26
N PRO A 803 15.29 22.01 2.24
CA PRO A 803 16.07 23.13 2.74
C PRO A 803 16.93 23.77 1.64
N GLN A 804 17.45 22.97 0.71
CA GLN A 804 18.20 23.49 -0.45
C GLN A 804 17.32 24.34 -1.36
N LEU A 805 16.08 23.92 -1.61
CA LEU A 805 15.13 24.72 -2.38
C LEU A 805 14.79 26.03 -1.64
N LEU A 806 14.47 25.94 -0.35
CA LEU A 806 14.08 27.08 0.48
C LEU A 806 15.23 28.08 0.71
N SER A 807 16.48 27.62 0.79
CA SER A 807 17.65 28.48 0.98
C SER A 807 17.95 29.41 -0.21
N ASN A 808 17.35 29.14 -1.37
CA ASN A 808 17.36 30.07 -2.50
C ASN A 808 16.56 31.34 -2.21
N TYR A 809 15.56 31.25 -1.33
CA TYR A 809 14.65 32.35 -1.00
C TYR A 809 14.96 32.99 0.35
N ILE A 810 15.48 32.20 1.31
CA ILE A 810 15.71 32.63 2.69
C ILE A 810 17.15 32.36 3.10
N ASN A 811 17.78 33.32 3.79
CA ASN A 811 19.08 33.09 4.42
C ASN A 811 18.90 32.92 5.94
N LEU A 812 19.56 31.92 6.51
CA LEU A 812 19.71 31.77 7.95
C LEU A 812 20.96 32.51 8.43
N THR A 813 20.86 33.16 9.58
CA THR A 813 22.02 33.72 10.29
C THR A 813 22.81 32.60 10.96
N LYS A 814 24.08 32.86 11.28
CA LYS A 814 24.92 31.90 12.01
C LYS A 814 24.28 31.44 13.33
N LYS A 815 23.70 32.38 14.10
CA LYS A 815 23.00 32.08 15.36
C LYS A 815 21.77 31.19 15.15
N GLU A 816 21.02 31.41 14.07
CA GLU A 816 19.86 30.57 13.72
C GLU A 816 20.27 29.17 13.27
N ILE A 817 21.43 29.01 12.62
CA ILE A 817 22.00 27.69 12.30
C ILE A 817 22.46 26.99 13.58
N GLU A 818 23.17 27.72 14.45
CA GLU A 818 23.64 27.22 15.75
C GLU A 818 22.48 26.79 16.67
N SER A 819 21.29 27.40 16.54
CA SER A 819 20.11 27.05 17.35
C SER A 819 19.35 25.80 16.88
N ILE A 820 19.61 25.29 15.66
CA ILE A 820 18.96 24.06 15.15
C ILE A 820 19.44 22.85 15.96
N GLY A 821 20.70 22.85 16.40
CA GLY A 821 21.33 21.78 17.17
C GLY A 821 22.74 21.47 16.64
N ASN A 822 23.29 20.32 17.03
CA ASN A 822 24.61 19.92 16.55
C ASN A 822 24.54 19.67 15.03
N PRO A 823 25.40 20.29 14.21
CA PRO A 823 25.42 20.08 12.76
C PRO A 823 25.56 18.61 12.34
N ASN A 824 26.17 17.77 13.18
CA ASN A 824 26.28 16.33 12.97
C ASN A 824 24.94 15.59 13.09
N ASP A 825 23.94 16.17 13.75
CA ASP A 825 22.62 15.57 13.91
C ASP A 825 21.74 15.73 12.65
N TYR A 826 22.15 16.59 11.72
CA TYR A 826 21.36 16.97 10.55
C TYR A 826 22.16 16.86 9.25
N ILE A 827 21.67 16.00 8.36
CA ILE A 827 22.37 15.65 7.12
C ILE A 827 22.65 16.88 6.25
N TRP A 828 21.69 17.80 6.16
CA TRP A 828 21.85 19.02 5.38
C TRP A 828 22.93 19.95 5.95
N LEU A 829 23.04 20.09 7.28
CA LEU A 829 24.05 20.95 7.89
C LEU A 829 25.45 20.37 7.69
N LYS A 830 25.62 19.06 7.91
CA LYS A 830 26.87 18.35 7.64
C LYS A 830 27.32 18.51 6.18
N TYR A 831 26.41 18.27 5.23
CA TYR A 831 26.71 18.41 3.80
C TYR A 831 27.16 19.82 3.39
N ASN A 832 26.60 20.87 4.03
CA ASN A 832 27.00 22.25 3.76
C ASN A 832 28.26 22.70 4.53
N GLN A 833 28.69 21.97 5.57
CA GLN A 833 29.97 22.23 6.24
C GLN A 833 31.16 21.60 5.50
N GLU A 834 30.92 20.47 4.83
CA GLU A 834 31.92 19.76 4.03
C GLU A 834 32.19 20.43 2.67
N LYS A 835 31.27 21.29 2.22
CA LYS A 835 31.41 22.15 1.04
C LYS A 835 31.96 23.52 1.41
#